data_AF-Q1WWG7-F1
#
_entry.id   AF-Q1WWG7-F1
#
_cell.length_a   1.000
_cell.length_b   1.000
_cell.length_c   1.000
_cell.angle_alpha   90.00
_cell.angle_beta   90.00
_cell.angle_gamma   90.00
#
_symmetry.space_group_name_H-M   'P 1'
#
loop_
_entity.id
_entity.type
_entity.pdbx_description
1 polymer ?
#
loop_
_entity_poly.entity_id
_entity_poly.type
_entity_poly.pdbx_seq_one_letter_code
_entity_poly.pdbx_strand_id
1 'polypeptide(L)'
;MDFETGEHQYQYKDILSVFEDAFVDNFDCKDVQDMPKSILSKEEIDHIIMSKDAVSGTLRLFWTLLSKQEEMVQKFVEEVLRINYKFLMSPIKTEQRQPSMMTRMYIEQRDRLYNDNQVFAKYNVSRLQPYLKLRQALLELRPAKNVLIDGVLGSGKTWVALDVCLSYKVQCKMDFKIFWLNLKNCNSPETVLEMLQKLLYQIDPNWTSRSDHSSNIKLRIHSIQAELRRLLKSKPYENCLLVLLNVQNAKAWNAFNLSCKILLTTRFKQVTDFLSAATTTHISLDHHSMTLTPDEVKSLFLKYLDCRPQDLPREVLTTNPRRLSIIAESIRDGLATWDNWKHVNCDKLTTIIESSLNVLEPAEYRKMFDRLSVFPPSAHIPTILLSLIWFDVIKSDVMVVVNKLHKYSLVEKQPKESTISIPSIYLELKVKLENEYALHRSIVDHYNIPKTFDSDDLIPPYLDQYFYSHIGHHLKNIEHPERMTLFRMVFLDFRFLEQKIRHDSTAWNASGSILNTLQQLKFYKPYICDNDPKYERLVNAILDFLPKIEENLICSKYTDLLRIALMAEDEAIFEEAHKQVQRFDDRVWFTNHGRFHQHRQIINLGDNEGRHAVYLHNDFCLIALASGQILLTDVSLEGEDTYLLRDESDSSDILRMAVFNQQKHLITLHCNGSVKLWSLWPDCPGRRHSGGSKQQLVNSVVKRFIGSYANLKIVAFYLNEDAGLPEANIQKKKKKKK
;
A
#
# COMPACT_ATOMS: atom_id res chain seq x y z
N MET A 1 41.02 32.15 -25.10
CA MET A 1 41.72 31.35 -26.12
C MET A 1 42.65 30.46 -25.31
N ASP A 2 42.27 29.25 -24.90
CA ASP A 2 41.72 28.13 -25.68
C ASP A 2 40.58 27.41 -24.93
N PHE A 3 39.40 27.32 -25.54
CA PHE A 3 38.25 26.56 -25.02
C PHE A 3 37.73 25.50 -26.03
N GLU A 4 38.49 25.17 -27.08
CA GLU A 4 37.99 24.32 -28.18
C GLU A 4 38.61 22.91 -28.32
N THR A 5 39.41 22.42 -27.37
CA THR A 5 40.04 21.07 -27.49
C THR A 5 40.05 20.25 -26.19
N GLY A 6 39.04 20.41 -25.33
CA GLY A 6 38.75 19.42 -24.29
C GLY A 6 37.68 18.45 -24.79
N GLU A 7 38.03 17.22 -25.14
CA GLU A 7 37.04 16.15 -25.33
C GLU A 7 36.21 16.04 -24.04
N HIS A 8 34.96 16.51 -24.06
CA HIS A 8 34.04 16.32 -22.95
C HIS A 8 33.84 14.81 -22.73
N GLN A 9 34.53 14.24 -21.75
CA GLN A 9 34.31 12.85 -21.36
C GLN A 9 32.99 12.77 -20.60
N TYR A 10 32.02 12.09 -21.19
CA TYR A 10 30.73 11.84 -20.56
C TYR A 10 30.86 10.69 -19.54
N GLN A 11 30.03 10.72 -18.50
CA GLN A 11 30.02 9.71 -17.44
C GLN A 11 29.19 8.48 -17.88
N TYR A 12 29.62 7.28 -17.46
CA TYR A 12 28.92 6.04 -17.75
C TYR A 12 27.51 6.01 -17.16
N LYS A 13 27.31 6.58 -15.96
CA LYS A 13 25.97 6.71 -15.36
C LYS A 13 24.99 7.47 -16.27
N ASP A 14 25.49 8.39 -17.08
CA ASP A 14 24.65 9.25 -17.92
C ASP A 14 24.20 8.56 -19.20
N ILE A 15 24.99 7.59 -19.65
CA ILE A 15 24.84 6.92 -20.93
C ILE A 15 24.15 5.56 -20.77
N LEU A 16 24.28 4.92 -19.61
CA LEU A 16 23.79 3.55 -19.40
C LEU A 16 22.29 3.40 -19.76
N SER A 17 21.47 4.39 -19.42
CA SER A 17 20.02 4.40 -19.71
C SER A 17 19.67 4.38 -21.21
N VAL A 18 20.60 4.75 -22.09
CA VAL A 18 20.41 4.71 -23.55
C VAL A 18 20.35 3.28 -24.07
N PHE A 19 21.05 2.36 -23.42
CA PHE A 19 21.20 0.97 -23.85
C PHE A 19 20.19 0.01 -23.21
N GLU A 20 19.13 0.53 -22.58
CA GLU A 20 18.13 -0.27 -21.86
C GLU A 20 17.58 -1.44 -22.72
N ASP A 21 17.15 -1.17 -23.95
CA ASP A 21 16.57 -2.19 -24.84
C ASP A 21 17.58 -3.32 -25.14
N ALA A 22 18.86 -2.98 -25.36
CA ALA A 22 19.90 -3.97 -25.62
C ALA A 22 20.18 -4.86 -24.40
N PHE A 23 20.07 -4.32 -23.19
CA PHE A 23 20.16 -5.10 -21.95
C PHE A 23 18.94 -5.98 -21.75
N VAL A 24 17.73 -5.46 -21.98
CA VAL A 24 16.49 -6.26 -21.85
C VAL A 24 16.54 -7.53 -22.73
N ASP A 25 17.05 -7.40 -23.96
CA ASP A 25 17.06 -8.51 -24.91
C ASP A 25 18.18 -9.52 -24.66
N ASN A 26 19.35 -9.06 -24.17
CA ASN A 26 20.58 -9.86 -24.22
C ASN A 26 21.28 -10.07 -22.87
N PHE A 27 20.81 -9.45 -21.79
CA PHE A 27 21.42 -9.56 -20.46
C PHE A 27 20.54 -10.40 -19.52
N ASP A 28 21.08 -11.49 -18.97
CA ASP A 28 20.38 -12.27 -17.94
C ASP A 28 20.66 -11.67 -16.56
N CYS A 29 19.61 -11.13 -15.92
CA CYS A 29 19.68 -10.59 -14.57
C CYS A 29 20.06 -11.64 -13.51
N LYS A 30 19.99 -12.95 -13.81
CA LYS A 30 20.47 -14.01 -12.90
C LYS A 30 21.98 -14.11 -12.86
N ASP A 31 22.68 -13.69 -13.92
CA ASP A 31 24.15 -13.66 -13.94
C ASP A 31 24.71 -12.57 -13.02
N VAL A 32 23.85 -11.67 -12.53
CA VAL A 32 24.16 -10.70 -11.47
C VAL A 32 24.59 -11.38 -10.16
N GLN A 33 24.21 -12.64 -9.94
CA GLN A 33 24.62 -13.40 -8.75
C GLN A 33 26.14 -13.62 -8.63
N ASP A 34 26.84 -13.62 -9.76
CA ASP A 34 28.29 -13.83 -9.83
C ASP A 34 29.07 -12.51 -9.78
N MET A 35 28.38 -11.38 -9.57
CA MET A 35 29.01 -10.06 -9.49
C MET A 35 29.73 -9.84 -8.16
N PRO A 36 30.82 -9.04 -8.18
CA PRO A 36 31.54 -8.72 -6.96
C PRO A 36 30.66 -7.91 -6.01
N LYS A 37 30.63 -8.32 -4.74
CA LYS A 37 29.86 -7.68 -3.66
C LYS A 37 30.22 -6.21 -3.42
N SER A 38 31.34 -5.74 -3.96
CA SER A 38 31.73 -4.33 -3.94
C SER A 38 30.78 -3.46 -4.78
N ILE A 39 30.22 -3.98 -5.88
CA ILE A 39 29.37 -3.20 -6.80
C ILE A 39 27.91 -3.23 -6.35
N LEU A 40 27.40 -4.44 -6.08
CA LEU A 40 26.02 -4.66 -5.64
C LEU A 40 26.00 -5.43 -4.32
N SER A 41 25.17 -4.98 -3.38
CA SER A 41 24.97 -5.68 -2.12
C SER A 41 24.18 -6.97 -2.34
N LYS A 42 24.26 -7.91 -1.40
CA LYS A 42 23.53 -9.18 -1.50
C LYS A 42 22.00 -8.93 -1.56
N GLU A 43 21.50 -8.01 -0.75
CA GLU A 43 20.08 -7.62 -0.73
C GLU A 43 19.64 -7.01 -2.08
N GLU A 44 20.48 -6.17 -2.70
CA GLU A 44 20.20 -5.56 -4.01
C GLU A 44 20.13 -6.61 -5.12
N ILE A 45 21.06 -7.57 -5.11
CA ILE A 45 21.09 -8.68 -6.07
C ILE A 45 19.82 -9.52 -5.93
N ASP A 46 19.47 -9.90 -4.70
CA ASP A 46 18.28 -10.71 -4.42
C ASP A 46 17.01 -9.95 -4.86
N HIS A 47 16.93 -8.64 -4.61
CA HIS A 47 15.80 -7.82 -5.03
C HIS A 47 15.64 -7.72 -6.57
N ILE A 48 16.74 -7.68 -7.31
CA ILE A 48 16.72 -7.68 -8.78
C ILE A 48 16.22 -9.03 -9.31
N ILE A 49 16.70 -10.14 -8.76
CA ILE A 49 16.38 -11.50 -9.23
C ILE A 49 14.95 -11.91 -8.90
N MET A 50 14.37 -11.38 -7.82
CA MET A 50 12.97 -11.63 -7.42
C MET A 50 11.95 -10.95 -8.36
N SER A 51 12.40 -10.19 -9.36
CA SER A 51 11.53 -9.64 -10.39
C SER A 51 10.95 -10.74 -11.30
N LYS A 52 9.70 -10.55 -11.75
CA LYS A 52 8.95 -11.58 -12.51
C LYS A 52 9.38 -11.66 -13.98
N ASP A 53 9.90 -10.57 -14.54
CA ASP A 53 10.19 -10.39 -15.96
C ASP A 53 11.53 -9.67 -16.20
N ALA A 54 12.12 -9.92 -17.38
CA ALA A 54 13.41 -9.35 -17.76
C ALA A 54 13.41 -7.81 -17.79
N VAL A 55 12.30 -7.19 -18.22
CA VAL A 55 12.18 -5.73 -18.27
C VAL A 55 12.24 -5.15 -16.86
N SER A 56 11.49 -5.71 -15.91
CA SER A 56 11.56 -5.29 -14.51
C SER A 56 12.93 -5.52 -13.88
N GLY A 57 13.57 -6.66 -14.16
CA GLY A 57 14.91 -6.98 -13.66
C GLY A 57 15.94 -5.96 -14.13
N THR A 58 15.97 -5.67 -15.43
CA THR A 58 16.89 -4.69 -16.03
C THR A 58 16.65 -3.28 -15.51
N LEU A 59 15.39 -2.85 -15.37
CA LEU A 59 15.06 -1.54 -14.78
C LEU A 59 15.54 -1.41 -13.34
N ARG A 60 15.31 -2.45 -12.51
CA ARG A 60 15.80 -2.46 -11.12
C ARG A 60 17.32 -2.40 -11.06
N LEU A 61 18.00 -3.16 -11.92
CA LEU A 61 19.46 -3.11 -12.03
C LEU A 61 19.94 -1.69 -12.36
N PHE A 62 19.32 -1.03 -13.33
CA PHE A 62 19.70 0.32 -13.75
C PHE A 62 19.45 1.33 -12.63
N TRP A 63 18.29 1.30 -11.99
CA TRP A 63 17.99 2.20 -10.86
C TRP A 63 18.96 2.02 -9.69
N THR A 64 19.35 0.78 -9.37
CA THR A 64 20.36 0.51 -8.35
C THR A 64 21.72 1.05 -8.76
N LEU A 65 22.17 0.80 -10.00
CA LEU A 65 23.47 1.30 -10.49
C LEU A 65 23.53 2.83 -10.53
N LEU A 66 22.46 3.49 -10.98
CA LEU A 66 22.36 4.96 -11.03
C LEU A 66 22.37 5.61 -9.65
N SER A 67 22.06 4.86 -8.59
CA SER A 67 22.16 5.34 -7.20
C SER A 67 23.57 5.23 -6.62
N LYS A 68 24.48 4.48 -7.27
CA LYS A 68 25.87 4.33 -6.84
C LYS A 68 26.74 5.48 -7.36
N GLN A 69 27.95 5.56 -6.81
CA GLN A 69 28.98 6.46 -7.33
C GLN A 69 29.45 6.01 -8.72
N GLU A 70 29.89 6.97 -9.54
CA GLU A 70 30.36 6.76 -10.91
C GLU A 70 31.47 5.69 -11.00
N GLU A 71 32.37 5.62 -10.03
CA GLU A 71 33.46 4.63 -9.99
C GLU A 71 32.92 3.18 -9.98
N MET A 72 31.82 2.93 -9.26
CA MET A 72 31.21 1.60 -9.20
C MET A 72 30.54 1.23 -10.52
N VAL A 73 29.91 2.21 -11.18
CA VAL A 73 29.32 2.02 -12.51
C VAL A 73 30.39 1.76 -13.55
N GLN A 74 31.52 2.46 -13.47
CA GLN A 74 32.67 2.18 -14.34
C GLN A 74 33.21 0.77 -14.12
N LYS A 75 33.39 0.32 -12.87
CA LYS A 75 33.79 -1.07 -12.57
C LYS A 75 32.80 -2.09 -13.12
N PHE A 76 31.50 -1.82 -13.01
CA PHE A 76 30.46 -2.67 -13.61
C PHE A 76 30.63 -2.79 -15.12
N VAL A 77 30.78 -1.67 -15.83
CA VAL A 77 30.92 -1.68 -17.29
C VAL A 77 32.23 -2.31 -17.73
N GLU A 78 33.34 -2.02 -17.05
CA GLU A 78 34.68 -2.42 -17.51
C GLU A 78 35.11 -3.82 -17.06
N GLU A 79 34.72 -4.26 -15.88
CA GLU A 79 35.13 -5.54 -15.31
C GLU A 79 34.04 -6.61 -15.46
N VAL A 80 32.78 -6.28 -15.14
CA VAL A 80 31.71 -7.27 -15.08
C VAL A 80 31.16 -7.60 -16.47
N LEU A 81 30.78 -6.59 -17.25
CA LEU A 81 30.27 -6.82 -18.60
C LEU A 81 31.34 -7.43 -19.53
N ARG A 82 32.63 -7.24 -19.24
CA ARG A 82 33.72 -7.75 -20.08
C ARG A 82 33.76 -9.28 -20.14
N ILE A 83 33.38 -9.97 -19.06
CA ILE A 83 33.58 -11.43 -18.93
C ILE A 83 32.66 -12.17 -19.89
N ASN A 84 31.34 -11.96 -19.78
CA ASN A 84 30.33 -12.68 -20.57
C ASN A 84 29.61 -11.80 -21.61
N TYR A 85 29.70 -10.47 -21.48
CA TYR A 85 28.85 -9.52 -22.21
C TYR A 85 29.66 -8.47 -22.98
N LYS A 86 30.81 -8.88 -23.54
CA LYS A 86 31.72 -7.98 -24.28
C LYS A 86 30.99 -7.21 -25.41
N PHE A 87 30.00 -7.83 -26.03
CA PHE A 87 29.18 -7.22 -27.09
C PHE A 87 28.28 -6.08 -26.59
N LEU A 88 27.85 -6.08 -25.32
CA LEU A 88 27.15 -4.96 -24.68
C LEU A 88 28.12 -3.86 -24.22
N MET A 89 29.32 -4.26 -23.78
CA MET A 89 30.35 -3.31 -23.32
C MET A 89 30.87 -2.41 -24.44
N SER A 90 31.14 -2.95 -25.63
CA SER A 90 31.78 -2.18 -26.71
C SER A 90 30.94 -0.97 -27.17
N PRO A 91 29.61 -1.07 -27.42
CA PRO A 91 28.77 0.08 -27.72
C PRO A 91 28.78 1.14 -26.62
N ILE A 92 28.66 0.74 -25.35
CA ILE A 92 28.63 1.68 -24.21
C ILE A 92 29.94 2.46 -24.12
N LYS A 93 31.08 1.79 -24.26
CA LYS A 93 32.40 2.44 -24.24
C LYS A 93 32.64 3.37 -25.43
N THR A 94 32.04 3.05 -26.57
CA THR A 94 32.10 3.91 -27.76
C THR A 94 31.27 5.17 -27.54
N GLU A 95 30.05 5.01 -27.04
CA GLU A 95 29.13 6.11 -26.74
C GLU A 95 29.68 7.05 -25.65
N GLN A 96 30.43 6.53 -24.68
CA GLN A 96 31.10 7.34 -23.66
C GLN A 96 32.14 8.30 -24.25
N ARG A 97 32.92 7.82 -25.22
CA ARG A 97 33.98 8.62 -25.87
C ARG A 97 33.41 9.53 -26.95
N GLN A 98 32.42 9.05 -27.68
CA GLN A 98 31.83 9.73 -28.83
C GLN A 98 30.30 9.56 -28.79
N PRO A 99 29.60 10.37 -27.97
CA PRO A 99 28.15 10.25 -27.89
C PRO A 99 27.51 10.74 -29.17
N SER A 100 26.53 9.96 -29.63
CA SER A 100 25.63 10.30 -30.72
C SER A 100 24.91 11.61 -30.45
N MET A 101 24.52 12.33 -31.51
CA MET A 101 23.73 13.56 -31.40
C MET A 101 22.45 13.33 -30.57
N MET A 102 21.81 12.17 -30.76
CA MET A 102 20.60 11.80 -30.03
C MET A 102 20.86 11.61 -28.52
N THR A 103 21.99 11.02 -28.16
CA THR A 103 22.42 10.85 -26.77
C THR A 103 22.75 12.17 -26.11
N ARG A 104 23.40 13.10 -26.82
CA ARG A 104 23.68 14.45 -26.28
C ARG A 104 22.38 15.21 -26.00
N MET A 105 21.43 15.17 -26.93
CA MET A 105 20.10 15.78 -26.74
C MET A 105 19.35 15.18 -25.55
N TYR A 106 19.46 13.85 -25.37
CA TYR A 106 18.88 13.18 -24.21
C TYR A 106 19.48 13.68 -22.89
N ILE A 107 20.81 13.67 -22.77
CA ILE A 107 21.51 14.06 -21.54
C ILE A 107 21.20 15.52 -21.21
N GLU A 108 21.25 16.42 -22.19
CA GLU A 108 20.92 17.84 -22.01
C GLU A 108 19.48 18.03 -21.49
N GLN A 109 18.51 17.35 -22.12
CA GLN A 109 17.10 17.46 -21.73
C GLN A 109 16.82 16.84 -20.36
N ARG A 110 17.51 15.74 -20.03
CA ARG A 110 17.44 15.08 -18.73
C ARG A 110 17.99 15.98 -17.63
N ASP A 111 19.15 16.59 -17.86
CA ASP A 111 19.79 17.49 -16.90
C ASP A 111 18.94 18.75 -16.67
N ARG A 112 18.35 19.31 -17.73
CA ARG A 112 17.36 20.38 -17.63
C ARG A 112 16.19 19.98 -16.72
N LEU A 113 15.65 18.77 -16.92
CA LEU A 113 14.52 18.29 -16.12
C LEU A 113 14.87 18.12 -14.64
N TYR A 114 16.08 17.64 -14.32
CA TYR A 114 16.58 17.56 -12.95
C TYR A 114 16.83 18.94 -12.34
N ASN A 115 17.38 19.88 -13.10
CA ASN A 115 17.63 21.25 -12.64
C ASN A 115 16.32 21.98 -12.32
N ASP A 116 15.29 21.79 -13.14
CA ASP A 116 13.95 22.32 -12.90
C ASP A 116 13.25 21.64 -11.69
N ASN A 117 13.70 20.44 -11.29
CA ASN A 117 13.08 19.61 -10.24
C ASN A 117 14.12 19.03 -9.24
N GLN A 118 14.90 19.88 -8.58
CA GLN A 118 16.00 19.45 -7.69
C GLN A 118 15.56 18.51 -6.56
N VAL A 119 14.39 18.74 -5.97
CA VAL A 119 13.83 17.89 -4.90
C VAL A 119 13.55 16.47 -5.43
N PHE A 120 13.07 16.36 -6.67
CA PHE A 120 12.85 15.08 -7.32
C PHE A 120 14.18 14.35 -7.55
N ALA A 121 15.21 15.06 -8.04
CA ALA A 121 16.53 14.48 -8.30
C ALA A 121 17.14 13.81 -7.05
N LYS A 122 16.94 14.41 -5.87
CA LYS A 122 17.49 13.89 -4.61
C LYS A 122 16.65 12.76 -4.01
N TYR A 123 15.34 12.94 -3.95
CA TYR A 123 14.48 12.10 -3.08
C TYR A 123 13.55 11.13 -3.84
N ASN A 124 13.51 11.15 -5.18
CA ASN A 124 12.62 10.26 -5.93
C ASN A 124 12.96 8.78 -5.71
N VAL A 125 11.94 7.96 -5.51
CA VAL A 125 12.04 6.50 -5.51
C VAL A 125 11.18 5.99 -6.65
N SER A 126 11.83 5.34 -7.61
CA SER A 126 11.17 4.80 -8.79
C SER A 126 10.26 3.64 -8.41
N ARG A 127 9.01 3.69 -8.89
CA ARG A 127 7.96 2.71 -8.59
C ARG A 127 7.68 1.86 -9.80
N LEU A 128 7.99 0.58 -9.71
CA LEU A 128 8.04 -0.30 -10.87
C LEU A 128 6.68 -0.41 -11.60
N GLN A 129 5.61 -0.71 -10.86
CA GLN A 129 4.29 -0.97 -11.46
C GLN A 129 3.67 0.29 -12.10
N PRO A 130 3.62 1.46 -11.42
CA PRO A 130 3.16 2.70 -12.04
C PRO A 130 4.04 3.14 -13.22
N TYR A 131 5.37 3.00 -13.10
CA TYR A 131 6.31 3.38 -14.15
C TYR A 131 6.09 2.57 -15.43
N LEU A 132 5.99 1.24 -15.33
CA LEU A 132 5.83 0.36 -16.47
C LEU A 132 4.51 0.63 -17.22
N LYS A 133 3.39 0.75 -16.50
CA LYS A 133 2.09 1.01 -17.14
C LYS A 133 2.05 2.38 -17.82
N LEU A 134 2.61 3.41 -17.17
CA LEU A 134 2.66 4.74 -17.75
C LEU A 134 3.61 4.81 -18.95
N ARG A 135 4.77 4.17 -18.86
CA ARG A 135 5.70 4.09 -19.98
C ARG A 135 5.05 3.44 -21.19
N GLN A 136 4.37 2.31 -21.01
CA GLN A 136 3.66 1.64 -22.10
C GLN A 136 2.61 2.56 -22.74
N ALA A 137 1.77 3.20 -21.92
CA ALA A 137 0.73 4.10 -22.39
C ALA A 137 1.29 5.31 -23.18
N LEU A 138 2.44 5.85 -22.78
CA LEU A 138 3.09 6.95 -23.48
C LEU A 138 3.75 6.52 -24.79
N LEU A 139 4.29 5.31 -24.86
CA LEU A 139 4.90 4.78 -26.08
C LEU A 139 3.87 4.48 -27.17
N GLU A 140 2.67 4.05 -26.78
CA GLU A 140 1.52 3.82 -27.67
C GLU A 140 0.74 5.10 -28.01
N LEU A 141 1.08 6.22 -27.38
CA LEU A 141 0.34 7.47 -27.48
C LEU A 141 0.43 8.07 -28.88
N ARG A 142 -0.71 8.11 -29.57
CA ARG A 142 -0.88 8.78 -30.86
C ARG A 142 -1.20 10.28 -30.68
N PRO A 143 -0.90 11.14 -31.66
CA PRO A 143 -1.34 12.54 -31.63
C PRO A 143 -2.86 12.66 -31.38
N ALA A 144 -3.26 13.69 -30.64
CA ALA A 144 -4.64 13.93 -30.18
C ALA A 144 -5.24 12.88 -29.23
N LYS A 145 -4.44 11.92 -28.72
CA LYS A 145 -4.82 11.03 -27.62
C LYS A 145 -4.14 11.48 -26.33
N ASN A 146 -4.71 11.05 -25.20
CA ASN A 146 -4.25 11.49 -23.89
C ASN A 146 -4.02 10.32 -22.93
N VAL A 147 -3.12 10.53 -21.98
CA VAL A 147 -2.93 9.65 -20.82
C VAL A 147 -3.26 10.43 -19.56
N LEU A 148 -4.09 9.86 -18.70
CA LEU A 148 -4.49 10.44 -17.44
C LEU A 148 -3.85 9.66 -16.29
N ILE A 149 -3.23 10.37 -15.36
CA ILE A 149 -2.83 9.84 -14.06
C ILE A 149 -3.71 10.47 -12.99
N ASP A 150 -4.50 9.65 -12.31
CA ASP A 150 -5.32 10.08 -11.18
C ASP A 150 -4.86 9.45 -9.86
N GLY A 151 -5.28 10.07 -8.76
CA GLY A 151 -5.12 9.51 -7.43
C GLY A 151 -5.23 10.55 -6.33
N VAL A 152 -5.28 10.08 -5.09
CA VAL A 152 -5.44 10.91 -3.88
C VAL A 152 -4.37 12.00 -3.73
N LEU A 153 -4.65 12.99 -2.88
CA LEU A 153 -3.71 14.05 -2.54
C LEU A 153 -2.39 13.44 -2.04
N GLY A 154 -1.26 13.89 -2.61
CA GLY A 154 0.06 13.44 -2.16
C GLY A 154 0.51 12.06 -2.69
N SER A 155 -0.28 11.38 -3.52
CA SER A 155 0.07 10.05 -4.07
C SER A 155 1.33 10.01 -4.96
N GLY A 156 1.92 11.16 -5.30
CA GLY A 156 3.17 11.24 -6.09
C GLY A 156 2.99 11.19 -7.61
N LYS A 157 1.78 11.48 -8.12
CA LYS A 157 1.46 11.54 -9.57
C LYS A 157 2.50 12.29 -10.41
N THR A 158 2.89 13.49 -9.96
CA THR A 158 3.87 14.34 -10.64
C THR A 158 5.22 13.66 -10.74
N TRP A 159 5.65 12.95 -9.70
CA TRP A 159 6.96 12.29 -9.69
C TRP A 159 6.98 11.07 -10.58
N VAL A 160 5.89 10.28 -10.61
CA VAL A 160 5.76 9.18 -11.59
C VAL A 160 5.78 9.71 -13.03
N ALA A 161 5.11 10.84 -13.30
CA ALA A 161 5.14 11.49 -14.61
C ALA A 161 6.56 11.95 -15.00
N LEU A 162 7.28 12.59 -14.08
CA LEU A 162 8.66 13.02 -14.28
C LEU A 162 9.60 11.83 -14.54
N ASP A 163 9.50 10.79 -13.71
CA ASP A 163 10.34 9.59 -13.79
C ASP A 163 10.20 8.87 -15.13
N VAL A 164 8.97 8.69 -15.61
CA VAL A 164 8.75 8.08 -16.94
C VAL A 164 9.21 9.00 -18.07
N CYS A 165 9.03 10.32 -17.94
CA CYS A 165 9.54 11.28 -18.92
C CYS A 165 11.06 11.50 -18.84
N LEU A 166 11.77 10.86 -17.91
CA LEU A 166 13.23 10.77 -17.90
C LEU A 166 13.76 9.55 -18.66
N SER A 167 12.89 8.58 -18.96
CA SER A 167 13.26 7.41 -19.74
C SER A 167 13.70 7.82 -21.15
N TYR A 168 14.88 7.34 -21.57
CA TYR A 168 15.41 7.57 -22.92
C TYR A 168 14.39 7.19 -24.00
N LYS A 169 13.72 6.04 -23.84
CA LYS A 169 12.74 5.50 -24.79
C LYS A 169 11.55 6.44 -24.98
N VAL A 170 11.06 7.04 -23.89
CA VAL A 170 9.97 8.02 -23.94
C VAL A 170 10.45 9.30 -24.60
N GLN A 171 11.65 9.78 -24.24
CA GLN A 171 12.20 11.01 -24.79
C GLN A 171 12.43 10.95 -26.29
N CYS A 172 12.97 9.83 -26.78
CA CYS A 172 13.11 9.55 -28.20
C CYS A 172 11.75 9.51 -28.91
N LYS A 173 10.73 8.88 -28.30
CA LYS A 173 9.39 8.80 -28.89
C LYS A 173 8.65 10.14 -28.99
N MET A 174 9.08 11.12 -28.19
CA MET A 174 8.54 12.48 -28.14
C MET A 174 9.49 13.51 -28.78
N ASP A 175 10.47 13.06 -29.57
CA ASP A 175 11.46 13.90 -30.27
C ASP A 175 12.18 14.91 -29.34
N PHE A 176 12.37 14.54 -28.07
CA PHE A 176 12.95 15.39 -27.00
C PHE A 176 12.19 16.70 -26.74
N LYS A 177 10.93 16.82 -27.19
CA LYS A 177 10.08 18.00 -26.99
C LYS A 177 8.97 17.68 -25.98
N ILE A 178 9.26 17.90 -24.71
CA ILE A 178 8.28 17.78 -23.62
C ILE A 178 8.08 19.12 -22.93
N PHE A 179 6.84 19.60 -22.93
CA PHE A 179 6.45 20.88 -22.35
C PHE A 179 5.67 20.66 -21.05
N TRP A 180 6.06 21.34 -19.99
CA TRP A 180 5.48 21.17 -18.66
C TRP A 180 4.69 22.42 -18.25
N LEU A 181 3.42 22.24 -17.89
CA LEU A 181 2.56 23.30 -17.37
C LEU A 181 1.92 22.86 -16.05
N ASN A 182 1.96 23.74 -15.05
CA ASN A 182 1.26 23.51 -13.78
C ASN A 182 -0.04 24.31 -13.73
N LEU A 183 -1.17 23.60 -13.79
CA LEU A 183 -2.52 24.18 -13.86
C LEU A 183 -3.18 24.30 -12.47
N LYS A 184 -2.42 24.22 -11.37
CA LYS A 184 -2.93 24.26 -9.99
C LYS A 184 -3.87 25.46 -9.72
N ASN A 185 -3.58 26.62 -10.30
CA ASN A 185 -4.35 27.85 -10.10
C ASN A 185 -5.30 28.18 -11.28
N CYS A 186 -5.47 27.28 -12.25
CA CYS A 186 -6.27 27.55 -13.46
C CYS A 186 -7.78 27.38 -13.22
N ASN A 187 -8.35 28.32 -12.48
CA ASN A 187 -9.78 28.36 -12.18
C ASN A 187 -10.53 29.49 -12.91
N SER A 188 -9.82 30.53 -13.37
CA SER A 188 -10.40 31.67 -14.09
C SER A 188 -9.89 31.75 -15.55
N PRO A 189 -10.63 32.41 -16.46
CA PRO A 189 -10.19 32.56 -17.86
C PRO A 189 -8.89 33.36 -17.98
N GLU A 190 -8.61 34.31 -17.08
CA GLU A 190 -7.38 35.09 -17.05
C GLU A 190 -6.17 34.18 -16.79
N THR A 191 -6.27 33.28 -15.79
CA THR A 191 -5.18 32.34 -15.48
C THR A 191 -4.98 31.32 -16.60
N VAL A 192 -6.05 30.92 -17.30
CA VAL A 192 -5.97 30.07 -18.48
C VAL A 192 -5.20 30.78 -19.61
N LEU A 193 -5.50 32.05 -19.86
CA LEU A 193 -4.77 32.83 -20.86
C LEU A 193 -3.29 32.95 -20.51
N GLU A 194 -2.96 33.28 -19.26
CA GLU A 194 -1.58 33.40 -18.78
C GLU A 194 -0.80 32.09 -19.03
N MET A 195 -1.40 30.95 -18.70
CA MET A 195 -0.76 29.65 -18.89
C MET A 195 -0.63 29.24 -20.36
N LEU A 196 -1.60 29.60 -21.22
CA LEU A 196 -1.49 29.40 -22.67
C LEU A 196 -0.39 30.27 -23.29
N GLN A 197 -0.23 31.51 -22.80
CA GLN A 197 0.86 32.39 -23.24
C GLN A 197 2.23 31.86 -22.82
N LYS A 198 2.37 31.33 -21.59
CA LYS A 198 3.59 30.66 -21.16
C LYS A 198 3.96 29.49 -22.07
N LEU A 199 2.98 28.66 -22.47
CA LEU A 199 3.20 27.59 -23.42
C LEU A 199 3.65 28.13 -24.78
N LEU A 200 3.03 29.19 -25.27
CA LEU A 200 3.40 29.82 -26.53
C LEU A 200 4.84 30.30 -26.52
N TYR A 201 5.29 30.98 -25.45
CA TYR A 201 6.69 31.41 -25.30
C TYR A 201 7.68 30.25 -25.22
N GLN A 202 7.30 29.10 -24.66
CA GLN A 202 8.15 27.91 -24.65
C GLN A 202 8.33 27.30 -26.05
N ILE A 203 7.34 27.44 -26.93
CA ILE A 203 7.35 26.88 -28.30
C ILE A 203 7.99 27.86 -29.28
N ASP A 204 7.64 29.15 -29.19
CA ASP A 204 8.15 30.21 -30.04
C ASP A 204 8.36 31.50 -29.23
N PRO A 205 9.61 31.81 -28.82
CA PRO A 205 9.92 33.01 -28.05
C PRO A 205 9.78 34.30 -28.88
N ASN A 206 9.69 34.21 -30.21
CA ASN A 206 9.61 35.35 -31.11
C ASN A 206 8.17 35.78 -31.41
N TRP A 207 7.18 35.18 -30.73
CA TRP A 207 5.80 35.53 -30.95
C TRP A 207 5.55 37.00 -30.59
N THR A 208 5.20 37.79 -31.60
CA THR A 208 4.76 39.18 -31.44
C THR A 208 3.25 39.19 -31.24
N SER A 209 2.75 39.98 -30.28
CA SER A 209 1.31 40.19 -30.07
C SER A 209 0.67 40.88 -31.29
N ARG A 210 0.42 40.11 -32.36
CA ARG A 210 -0.26 40.56 -33.58
C ARG A 210 -1.78 40.36 -33.51
N SER A 211 -2.25 39.62 -32.51
CA SER A 211 -3.67 39.44 -32.20
C SER A 211 -4.18 40.68 -31.45
N ASP A 212 -5.17 41.38 -32.01
CA ASP A 212 -5.87 42.50 -31.40
C ASP A 212 -6.08 42.31 -29.90
N HIS A 213 -5.67 43.31 -29.11
CA HIS A 213 -5.98 43.41 -27.68
C HIS A 213 -7.47 43.73 -27.49
N SER A 214 -8.35 42.88 -28.02
CA SER A 214 -9.77 42.94 -27.71
C SER A 214 -9.95 42.78 -26.19
N SER A 215 -10.82 43.59 -25.59
CA SER A 215 -11.13 43.52 -24.17
C SER A 215 -11.79 42.19 -23.75
N ASN A 216 -12.20 41.36 -24.72
CA ASN A 216 -12.84 40.08 -24.47
C ASN A 216 -11.82 38.95 -24.30
N ILE A 217 -11.56 38.59 -23.04
CA ILE A 217 -10.64 37.52 -22.64
C ILE A 217 -10.92 36.18 -23.34
N LYS A 218 -12.19 35.83 -23.57
CA LYS A 218 -12.55 34.54 -24.20
C LYS A 218 -12.11 34.48 -25.65
N LEU A 219 -12.29 35.56 -26.41
CA LEU A 219 -11.85 35.62 -27.81
C LEU A 219 -10.32 35.51 -27.91
N ARG A 220 -9.62 36.19 -27.00
CA ARG A 220 -8.15 36.12 -26.93
C ARG A 220 -7.65 34.70 -26.64
N ILE A 221 -8.28 33.98 -25.71
CA ILE A 221 -7.98 32.56 -25.45
C ILE A 221 -8.15 31.72 -26.72
N HIS A 222 -9.26 31.89 -27.46
CA HIS A 222 -9.50 31.13 -28.68
C HIS A 222 -8.47 31.44 -29.78
N SER A 223 -8.07 32.70 -29.92
CA SER A 223 -7.02 33.12 -30.88
C SER A 223 -5.68 32.44 -30.56
N ILE A 224 -5.24 32.50 -29.31
CA ILE A 224 -3.99 31.85 -28.85
C ILE A 224 -4.07 30.32 -29.02
N GLN A 225 -5.22 29.71 -28.74
CA GLN A 225 -5.42 28.27 -28.99
C GLN A 225 -5.32 27.90 -30.46
N ALA A 226 -5.90 28.71 -31.36
CA ALA A 226 -5.81 28.47 -32.80
C ALA A 226 -4.35 28.52 -33.27
N GLU A 227 -3.60 29.49 -32.77
CA GLU A 227 -2.18 29.64 -33.08
C GLU A 227 -1.34 28.49 -32.51
N LEU A 228 -1.54 28.12 -31.24
CA LEU A 228 -0.88 26.97 -30.64
C LEU A 228 -1.19 25.67 -31.39
N ARG A 229 -2.45 25.44 -31.80
CA ARG A 229 -2.81 24.26 -32.62
C ARG A 229 -2.09 24.26 -33.96
N ARG A 230 -1.90 25.43 -34.59
CA ARG A 230 -1.16 25.57 -35.85
C ARG A 230 0.32 25.23 -35.65
N LEU A 231 0.95 25.74 -34.59
CA LEU A 231 2.36 25.49 -34.27
C LEU A 231 2.61 24.03 -33.89
N LEU A 232 1.76 23.44 -33.04
CA LEU A 232 1.90 22.06 -32.57
C LEU A 232 1.68 21.01 -33.67
N LYS A 233 0.94 21.36 -34.74
CA LYS A 233 0.78 20.50 -35.93
C LYS A 233 1.94 20.61 -36.92
N SER A 234 2.87 21.54 -36.73
CA SER A 234 4.03 21.65 -37.60
C SER A 234 5.01 20.50 -37.38
N LYS A 235 5.75 20.11 -38.42
CA LYS A 235 6.64 18.94 -38.39
C LYS A 235 7.60 18.87 -37.19
N PRO A 236 8.23 19.97 -36.72
CA PRO A 236 9.14 19.91 -35.57
C PRO A 236 8.47 19.54 -34.24
N TYR A 237 7.14 19.69 -34.14
CA TYR A 237 6.37 19.48 -32.90
C TYR A 237 5.30 18.39 -33.04
N GLU A 238 5.28 17.65 -34.15
CA GLU A 238 4.24 16.65 -34.44
C GLU A 238 4.12 15.57 -33.35
N ASN A 239 5.25 15.14 -32.78
CA ASN A 239 5.31 14.14 -31.71
C ASN A 239 5.54 14.73 -30.31
N CYS A 240 5.47 16.05 -30.12
CA CYS A 240 5.73 16.64 -28.82
C CYS A 240 4.70 16.17 -27.77
N LEU A 241 5.15 16.10 -26.51
CA LEU A 241 4.30 15.78 -25.37
C LEU A 241 4.02 17.04 -24.55
N LEU A 242 2.75 17.35 -24.33
CA LEU A 242 2.32 18.36 -23.38
C LEU A 242 1.96 17.69 -22.05
N VAL A 243 2.64 18.04 -20.97
CA VAL A 243 2.38 17.52 -19.63
C VAL A 243 1.65 18.57 -18.79
N LEU A 244 0.39 18.28 -18.45
CA LEU A 244 -0.47 19.15 -17.65
C LEU A 244 -0.53 18.65 -16.21
N LEU A 245 0.12 19.38 -15.31
CA LEU A 245 0.16 19.04 -13.89
C LEU A 245 -1.02 19.66 -13.14
N ASN A 246 -1.61 18.91 -12.21
CA ASN A 246 -2.67 19.37 -11.31
C ASN A 246 -3.88 20.01 -12.03
N VAL A 247 -4.41 19.35 -13.06
CA VAL A 247 -5.60 19.83 -13.79
C VAL A 247 -6.78 19.92 -12.83
N GLN A 248 -7.34 21.13 -12.67
CA GLN A 248 -8.36 21.39 -11.64
C GLN A 248 -9.79 21.05 -12.06
N ASN A 249 -10.15 21.32 -13.31
CA ASN A 249 -11.52 21.22 -13.79
C ASN A 249 -11.58 20.93 -15.29
N ALA A 250 -12.75 20.49 -15.77
CA ALA A 250 -12.97 20.17 -17.18
C ALA A 250 -12.84 21.38 -18.12
N LYS A 251 -13.07 22.61 -17.63
CA LYS A 251 -12.91 23.83 -18.44
C LYS A 251 -11.44 24.09 -18.76
N ALA A 252 -10.55 23.92 -17.77
CA ALA A 252 -9.11 24.00 -17.96
C ALA A 252 -8.65 22.93 -18.96
N TRP A 253 -9.12 21.68 -18.82
CA TRP A 253 -8.84 20.63 -19.80
C TRP A 253 -9.23 21.04 -21.23
N ASN A 254 -10.47 21.52 -21.44
CA ASN A 254 -10.93 21.94 -22.76
C ASN A 254 -10.06 23.07 -23.35
N ALA A 255 -9.48 23.91 -22.50
CA ALA A 255 -8.61 24.99 -22.96
C ALA A 255 -7.26 24.50 -23.49
N PHE A 256 -6.73 23.40 -22.95
CA PHE A 256 -5.43 22.83 -23.32
C PHE A 256 -5.55 21.59 -24.23
N ASN A 257 -6.76 21.23 -24.67
CA ASN A 257 -6.96 20.23 -25.71
C ASN A 257 -6.58 20.80 -27.10
N LEU A 258 -5.28 20.74 -27.39
CA LEU A 258 -4.64 21.34 -28.57
C LEU A 258 -4.34 20.30 -29.68
N SER A 259 -4.93 19.11 -29.60
CA SER A 259 -4.74 18.00 -30.57
C SER A 259 -3.31 17.47 -30.69
N CYS A 260 -2.44 17.71 -29.70
CA CYS A 260 -1.14 17.06 -29.55
C CYS A 260 -1.24 15.82 -28.63
N LYS A 261 -0.11 15.18 -28.32
CA LYS A 261 -0.05 14.14 -27.29
C LYS A 261 -0.08 14.82 -25.92
N ILE A 262 -1.01 14.42 -25.04
CA ILE A 262 -1.14 15.04 -23.72
C ILE A 262 -1.05 14.00 -22.60
N LEU A 263 -0.18 14.24 -21.63
CA LEU A 263 -0.18 13.57 -20.34
C LEU A 263 -0.75 14.53 -19.31
N LEU A 264 -1.75 14.11 -18.53
CA LEU A 264 -2.30 14.95 -17.48
C LEU A 264 -2.33 14.26 -16.13
N THR A 265 -2.12 15.04 -15.07
CA THR A 265 -2.31 14.60 -13.70
C THR A 265 -3.46 15.35 -13.06
N THR A 266 -4.37 14.63 -12.41
CA THR A 266 -5.44 15.24 -11.64
C THR A 266 -5.60 14.53 -10.30
N ARG A 267 -6.16 15.26 -9.34
CA ARG A 267 -6.65 14.64 -8.11
C ARG A 267 -8.16 14.42 -8.16
N PHE A 268 -8.89 15.11 -9.04
CA PHE A 268 -10.35 15.22 -8.94
C PHE A 268 -11.07 14.21 -9.83
N LYS A 269 -11.95 13.39 -9.24
CA LYS A 269 -12.75 12.43 -10.02
C LYS A 269 -13.61 13.09 -11.09
N GLN A 270 -14.08 14.33 -10.89
CA GLN A 270 -14.82 15.06 -11.94
C GLN A 270 -14.05 15.24 -13.26
N VAL A 271 -12.71 15.26 -13.22
CA VAL A 271 -11.88 15.37 -14.43
C VAL A 271 -11.68 13.98 -15.03
N THR A 272 -11.43 12.98 -14.19
CA THR A 272 -11.35 11.57 -14.59
C THR A 272 -12.62 11.11 -15.30
N ASP A 273 -13.79 11.34 -14.70
CA ASP A 273 -15.08 10.93 -15.23
C ASP A 273 -15.49 11.69 -16.50
N PHE A 274 -15.00 12.92 -16.66
CA PHE A 274 -15.22 13.73 -17.87
C PHE A 274 -14.47 13.16 -19.09
N LEU A 275 -13.34 12.48 -18.85
CA LEU A 275 -12.47 11.97 -19.92
C LEU A 275 -12.87 10.54 -20.29
N SER A 276 -13.28 10.34 -21.53
CA SER A 276 -13.68 9.02 -22.04
C SER A 276 -12.50 8.07 -22.17
N ALA A 277 -12.68 6.82 -21.74
CA ALA A 277 -11.72 5.73 -21.97
C ALA A 277 -11.44 5.45 -23.46
N ALA A 278 -12.33 5.85 -24.37
CA ALA A 278 -12.13 5.69 -25.82
C ALA A 278 -11.05 6.63 -26.39
N THR A 279 -10.85 7.78 -25.75
CA THR A 279 -9.88 8.80 -26.18
C THR A 279 -8.70 8.93 -25.22
N THR A 280 -8.83 8.41 -24.01
CA THR A 280 -7.84 8.56 -22.94
C THR A 280 -7.55 7.25 -22.24
N THR A 281 -6.26 6.98 -21.98
CA THR A 281 -5.85 5.83 -21.16
C THR A 281 -5.73 6.28 -19.70
N HIS A 282 -6.34 5.55 -18.77
CA HIS A 282 -6.40 5.93 -17.35
C HIS A 282 -5.46 5.09 -16.51
N ILE A 283 -4.68 5.75 -15.65
CA ILE A 283 -3.75 5.14 -14.71
C ILE A 283 -4.06 5.69 -13.32
N SER A 284 -4.70 4.86 -12.48
CA SER A 284 -5.05 5.25 -11.12
C SER A 284 -4.03 4.76 -10.12
N LEU A 285 -3.50 5.69 -9.32
CA LEU A 285 -2.59 5.39 -8.21
C LEU A 285 -3.32 4.96 -6.93
N ASP A 286 -4.66 4.96 -6.95
CA ASP A 286 -5.48 4.52 -5.81
C ASP A 286 -5.58 2.99 -5.72
N HIS A 287 -5.30 2.28 -6.82
CA HIS A 287 -5.33 0.82 -6.86
C HIS A 287 -4.19 0.23 -6.01
N HIS A 288 -4.47 -0.80 -5.21
CA HIS A 288 -3.50 -1.41 -4.28
C HIS A 288 -2.17 -1.83 -4.95
N SER A 289 -2.20 -2.27 -6.20
CA SER A 289 -0.99 -2.65 -6.96
C SER A 289 -0.16 -1.46 -7.47
N MET A 290 -0.66 -0.23 -7.32
CA MET A 290 -0.07 1.03 -7.79
C MET A 290 0.43 1.92 -6.65
N THR A 291 0.07 1.58 -5.40
CA THR A 291 0.57 2.24 -4.20
C THR A 291 1.99 1.79 -3.89
N LEU A 292 2.64 2.45 -2.93
CA LEU A 292 4.01 2.12 -2.57
C LEU A 292 4.08 0.74 -1.94
N THR A 293 5.03 -0.06 -2.40
CA THR A 293 5.40 -1.30 -1.71
C THR A 293 6.15 -0.97 -0.41
N PRO A 294 6.15 -1.87 0.60
CA PRO A 294 6.91 -1.67 1.83
C PRO A 294 8.41 -1.41 1.57
N ASP A 295 8.99 -2.07 0.56
CA ASP A 295 10.38 -1.86 0.16
C ASP A 295 10.63 -0.46 -0.43
N GLU A 296 9.68 0.07 -1.20
CA GLU A 296 9.72 1.44 -1.72
C GLU A 296 9.58 2.47 -0.59
N VAL A 297 8.74 2.20 0.42
CA VAL A 297 8.64 3.04 1.63
C VAL A 297 9.97 3.07 2.37
N LYS A 298 10.60 1.91 2.58
CA LYS A 298 11.92 1.79 3.19
C LYS A 298 12.97 2.60 2.43
N SER A 299 13.01 2.43 1.11
CA SER A 299 13.93 3.14 0.22
C SER A 299 13.73 4.66 0.26
N LEU A 300 12.48 5.12 0.38
CA LEU A 300 12.17 6.55 0.51
C LEU A 300 12.74 7.12 1.80
N PHE A 301 12.54 6.45 2.94
CA PHE A 301 13.11 6.91 4.22
C PHE A 301 14.64 6.93 4.19
N LEU A 302 15.28 5.91 3.60
CA LEU A 302 16.74 5.86 3.46
C LEU A 302 17.29 7.10 2.76
N LYS A 303 16.64 7.56 1.67
CA LYS A 303 17.05 8.76 0.93
C LYS A 303 16.94 10.08 1.71
N TYR A 304 16.09 10.13 2.73
CA TYR A 304 15.94 11.32 3.56
C TYR A 304 16.86 11.31 4.78
N LEU A 305 17.08 10.14 5.37
CA LEU A 305 17.74 10.00 6.66
C LEU A 305 19.20 9.60 6.56
N ASP A 306 19.64 9.10 5.40
CA ASP A 306 21.01 8.64 5.14
C ASP A 306 21.53 7.67 6.23
N CYS A 307 20.63 6.84 6.78
CA CYS A 307 20.89 5.89 7.86
C CYS A 307 20.97 4.44 7.36
N ARG A 308 21.33 3.49 8.23
CA ARG A 308 21.32 2.09 7.84
C ARG A 308 19.89 1.56 7.79
N PRO A 309 19.59 0.54 6.97
CA PRO A 309 18.29 -0.12 6.92
C PRO A 309 17.77 -0.61 8.27
N GLN A 310 18.67 -0.90 9.22
CA GLN A 310 18.37 -1.40 10.56
C GLN A 310 17.83 -0.32 11.49
N ASP A 311 18.11 0.95 11.18
CA ASP A 311 17.72 2.11 11.99
C ASP A 311 16.30 2.61 11.65
N LEU A 312 15.66 1.99 10.65
CA LEU A 312 14.32 2.34 10.20
C LEU A 312 13.24 1.69 11.08
N PRO A 313 12.10 2.37 11.30
CA PRO A 313 10.97 1.79 12.00
C PRO A 313 10.38 0.64 11.21
N ARG A 314 9.94 -0.39 11.93
CA ARG A 314 9.37 -1.61 11.35
C ARG A 314 7.88 -1.46 10.98
N GLU A 315 7.17 -0.56 11.67
CA GLU A 315 5.76 -0.25 11.37
C GLU A 315 5.64 0.59 10.09
N VAL A 316 4.93 0.07 9.09
CA VAL A 316 4.60 0.84 7.88
C VAL A 316 3.51 1.85 8.24
N LEU A 317 3.94 3.10 8.48
CA LEU A 317 3.10 4.17 9.00
C LEU A 317 1.94 4.57 8.07
N THR A 318 2.23 4.55 6.76
CA THR A 318 1.32 4.93 5.68
C THR A 318 1.99 4.61 4.34
N THR A 319 1.20 4.51 3.26
CA THR A 319 1.71 4.37 1.89
C THR A 319 1.67 5.68 1.10
N ASN A 320 1.22 6.79 1.70
CA ASN A 320 1.14 8.08 1.02
C ASN A 320 2.51 8.79 0.99
N PRO A 321 3.13 9.00 -0.19
CA PRO A 321 4.46 9.59 -0.32
C PRO A 321 4.60 10.96 0.31
N ARG A 322 3.56 11.80 0.21
CA ARG A 322 3.64 13.16 0.75
C ARG A 322 3.76 13.14 2.27
N ARG A 323 2.97 12.30 2.94
CA ARG A 323 3.02 12.13 4.39
C ARG A 323 4.36 11.52 4.80
N LEU A 324 4.81 10.49 4.10
CA LEU A 324 6.12 9.86 4.34
C LEU A 324 7.29 10.83 4.21
N SER A 325 7.35 11.61 3.13
CA SER A 325 8.42 12.61 2.92
C SER A 325 8.46 13.65 4.03
N ILE A 326 7.30 14.09 4.52
CA ILE A 326 7.24 15.09 5.57
C ILE A 326 7.63 14.51 6.93
N ILE A 327 7.23 13.26 7.23
CA ILE A 327 7.70 12.54 8.43
C ILE A 327 9.22 12.39 8.38
N ALA A 328 9.75 11.89 7.25
CA ALA A 328 11.18 11.67 7.07
C ALA A 328 11.98 12.98 7.16
N GLU A 329 11.48 14.07 6.57
CA GLU A 329 12.06 15.40 6.71
C GLU A 329 12.05 15.90 8.16
N SER A 330 10.94 15.72 8.88
CA SER A 330 10.82 16.17 10.28
C SER A 330 11.79 15.43 11.21
N ILE A 331 12.03 14.14 10.94
CA ILE A 331 12.99 13.32 11.69
C ILE A 331 14.43 13.74 11.36
N ARG A 332 14.75 13.91 10.07
CA ARG A 332 16.06 14.40 9.62
C ARG A 332 16.41 15.73 10.28
N ASP A 333 15.45 16.64 10.35
CA ASP A 333 15.63 17.98 10.89
C ASP A 333 15.59 18.02 12.44
N GLY A 334 15.42 16.87 13.11
CA GLY A 334 15.41 16.74 14.57
C GLY A 334 14.14 17.24 15.27
N LEU A 335 13.09 17.57 14.52
CA LEU A 335 11.80 18.04 15.05
C LEU A 335 10.95 16.91 15.64
N ALA A 336 11.20 15.67 15.19
CA ALA A 336 10.51 14.47 15.65
C ALA A 336 11.49 13.32 15.85
N THR A 337 11.21 12.44 16.80
CA THR A 337 11.85 11.12 16.90
C THR A 337 10.93 10.05 16.30
N TRP A 338 11.48 8.86 16.05
CA TRP A 338 10.70 7.70 15.61
C TRP A 338 9.56 7.30 16.57
N ASP A 339 9.70 7.61 17.85
CA ASP A 339 8.67 7.33 18.85
C ASP A 339 7.64 8.47 18.93
N ASN A 340 8.05 9.72 18.67
CA ASN A 340 7.23 10.91 18.93
C ASN A 340 6.54 11.49 17.68
N TRP A 341 6.87 11.03 16.47
CA TRP A 341 6.31 11.62 15.24
C TRP A 341 4.77 11.61 15.19
N LYS A 342 4.10 10.66 15.85
CA LYS A 342 2.62 10.59 15.95
C LYS A 342 2.03 11.80 16.70
N HIS A 343 2.80 12.39 17.62
CA HIS A 343 2.36 13.52 18.44
C HIS A 343 2.80 14.88 17.87
N VAL A 344 3.80 14.89 16.99
CA VAL A 344 4.23 16.11 16.30
C VAL A 344 3.16 16.48 15.28
N ASN A 345 2.41 17.54 15.58
CA ASN A 345 1.48 18.11 14.62
C ASN A 345 2.28 18.58 13.41
N CYS A 346 2.03 17.99 12.24
CA CYS A 346 2.75 18.40 11.06
C CYS A 346 2.06 19.62 10.44
N ASP A 347 2.40 20.81 10.94
CA ASP A 347 1.81 22.07 10.47
C ASP A 347 1.93 22.23 8.93
N LYS A 348 3.04 21.73 8.35
CA LYS A 348 3.24 21.67 6.89
C LYS A 348 2.14 20.86 6.19
N LEU A 349 1.83 19.66 6.66
CA LEU A 349 0.83 18.79 6.03
C LEU A 349 -0.58 19.33 6.25
N THR A 350 -0.88 19.79 7.46
CA THR A 350 -2.14 20.49 7.77
C THR A 350 -2.38 21.67 6.84
N THR A 351 -1.38 22.54 6.61
CA THR A 351 -1.51 23.70 5.70
C THR A 351 -1.79 23.29 4.25
N ILE A 352 -1.20 22.18 3.79
CA ILE A 352 -1.41 21.66 2.43
C ILE A 352 -2.80 21.07 2.28
N ILE A 353 -3.27 20.32 3.28
CA ILE A 353 -4.62 19.77 3.34
C ILE A 353 -5.62 20.92 3.37
N GLU A 354 -5.38 21.92 4.20
CA GLU A 354 -6.28 23.07 4.33
C GLU A 354 -6.39 23.87 3.03
N SER A 355 -5.26 24.16 2.40
CA SER A 355 -5.24 24.80 1.07
C SER A 355 -5.96 23.95 0.02
N SER A 356 -5.98 22.63 0.19
CA SER A 356 -6.67 21.71 -0.71
C SER A 356 -8.18 21.73 -0.54
N LEU A 357 -8.68 22.03 0.67
CA LEU A 357 -10.10 22.10 1.00
C LEU A 357 -10.74 23.43 0.59
N ASN A 358 -9.98 24.46 0.24
CA ASN A 358 -10.48 25.76 -0.28
C ASN A 358 -11.32 25.65 -1.57
N VAL A 359 -11.41 24.47 -2.18
CA VAL A 359 -12.29 24.21 -3.33
C VAL A 359 -13.76 24.04 -2.91
N LEU A 360 -14.01 23.82 -1.61
CA LEU A 360 -15.34 23.67 -1.03
C LEU A 360 -15.99 25.03 -0.74
N GLU A 361 -16.48 25.67 -1.78
CA GLU A 361 -17.36 26.84 -1.68
C GLU A 361 -18.80 26.45 -2.08
N PRO A 362 -19.84 26.88 -1.32
CA PRO A 362 -19.83 27.71 -0.11
C PRO A 362 -19.28 26.99 1.14
N ALA A 363 -18.90 27.78 2.16
CA ALA A 363 -18.40 27.34 3.48
C ALA A 363 -19.26 26.26 4.19
N GLU A 364 -20.52 26.10 3.81
CA GLU A 364 -21.41 25.03 4.27
C GLU A 364 -20.83 23.63 3.96
N TYR A 365 -20.29 23.42 2.75
CA TYR A 365 -19.68 22.13 2.38
C TYR A 365 -18.44 21.82 3.22
N ARG A 366 -17.73 22.85 3.66
CA ARG A 366 -16.57 22.71 4.54
C ARG A 366 -17.01 22.26 5.93
N LYS A 367 -18.03 22.88 6.53
CA LYS A 367 -18.61 22.42 7.80
C LYS A 367 -19.09 20.97 7.73
N MET A 368 -19.69 20.55 6.61
CA MET A 368 -20.11 19.16 6.41
C MET A 368 -18.92 18.20 6.36
N PHE A 369 -17.85 18.58 5.68
CA PHE A 369 -16.63 17.79 5.64
C PHE A 369 -15.99 17.66 7.03
N ASP A 370 -15.92 18.77 7.76
CA ASP A 370 -15.41 18.83 9.13
C ASP A 370 -16.16 17.84 10.03
N ARG A 371 -17.50 17.84 9.98
CA ARG A 371 -18.39 16.92 10.72
C ARG A 371 -18.11 15.43 10.47
N LEU A 372 -17.47 15.06 9.35
CA LEU A 372 -17.07 13.67 9.10
C LEU A 372 -16.00 13.17 10.07
N SER A 373 -15.30 14.07 10.78
CA SER A 373 -14.31 13.72 11.80
C SER A 373 -14.89 13.01 13.03
N VAL A 374 -16.22 12.97 13.19
CA VAL A 374 -16.90 12.18 14.25
C VAL A 374 -16.68 10.68 14.04
N PHE A 375 -16.55 10.25 12.78
CA PHE A 375 -16.43 8.85 12.41
C PHE A 375 -14.99 8.36 12.63
N PRO A 376 -14.79 7.07 12.99
CA PRO A 376 -13.46 6.51 13.15
C PRO A 376 -12.63 6.56 11.86
N PRO A 377 -11.29 6.66 11.99
CA PRO A 377 -10.36 6.43 10.89
C PRO A 377 -10.67 5.16 10.08
N SER A 378 -10.66 5.27 8.75
CA SER A 378 -10.81 4.15 7.81
C SER A 378 -12.16 3.39 7.85
N ALA A 379 -13.19 3.96 8.48
CA ALA A 379 -14.51 3.35 8.53
C ALA A 379 -15.28 3.45 7.19
N HIS A 380 -16.10 2.45 6.88
CA HIS A 380 -17.10 2.48 5.82
C HIS A 380 -18.42 3.03 6.36
N ILE A 381 -18.68 4.31 6.14
CA ILE A 381 -19.77 5.06 6.76
C ILE A 381 -21.05 4.96 5.90
N PRO A 382 -22.16 4.40 6.42
CA PRO A 382 -23.44 4.37 5.74
C PRO A 382 -23.99 5.77 5.46
N THR A 383 -24.55 5.99 4.27
CA THR A 383 -25.10 7.30 3.88
C THR A 383 -26.29 7.72 4.75
N ILE A 384 -27.00 6.77 5.36
CA ILE A 384 -28.10 7.08 6.28
C ILE A 384 -27.61 7.85 7.51
N LEU A 385 -26.45 7.50 8.07
CA LEU A 385 -25.87 8.16 9.24
C LEU A 385 -25.42 9.59 8.93
N LEU A 386 -25.01 9.86 7.69
CA LEU A 386 -24.63 11.21 7.25
C LEU A 386 -25.80 12.19 7.33
N SER A 387 -27.04 11.70 7.11
CA SER A 387 -28.26 12.50 7.24
C SER A 387 -28.44 13.07 8.65
N LEU A 388 -28.00 12.33 9.66
CA LEU A 388 -28.11 12.71 11.07
C LEU A 388 -27.11 13.81 11.43
N ILE A 389 -25.90 13.70 10.88
CA ILE A 389 -24.76 14.55 11.19
C ILE A 389 -24.81 15.89 10.44
N TRP A 390 -25.48 15.91 9.28
CA TRP A 390 -25.67 17.12 8.48
C TRP A 390 -27.07 17.73 8.61
N PHE A 391 -27.92 17.18 9.47
CA PHE A 391 -29.33 17.57 9.59
C PHE A 391 -29.53 19.08 9.86
N ASP A 392 -28.62 19.70 10.61
CA ASP A 392 -28.62 21.13 10.93
C ASP A 392 -28.10 22.01 9.77
N VAL A 393 -27.40 21.43 8.80
CA VAL A 393 -26.74 22.15 7.70
C VAL A 393 -27.51 22.05 6.38
N ILE A 394 -28.26 20.96 6.12
CA ILE A 394 -29.00 20.77 4.86
C ILE A 394 -30.51 20.59 5.04
N LYS A 395 -31.27 21.16 4.10
CA LYS A 395 -32.66 20.75 3.78
C LYS A 395 -32.75 19.87 2.52
N SER A 396 -31.61 19.64 1.87
CA SER A 396 -31.47 18.98 0.56
C SER A 396 -30.96 17.54 0.71
N ASP A 397 -31.01 16.76 -0.38
CA ASP A 397 -30.57 15.37 -0.37
C ASP A 397 -29.07 15.20 -0.03
N VAL A 398 -28.79 14.38 1.00
CA VAL A 398 -27.45 13.96 1.44
C VAL A 398 -26.58 13.46 0.27
N MET A 399 -27.20 12.74 -0.68
CA MET A 399 -26.49 12.19 -1.83
C MET A 399 -25.93 13.26 -2.77
N VAL A 400 -26.53 14.45 -2.83
CA VAL A 400 -25.99 15.58 -3.62
C VAL A 400 -24.67 16.06 -3.02
N VAL A 401 -24.62 16.18 -1.69
CA VAL A 401 -23.40 16.55 -0.94
C VAL A 401 -22.33 15.48 -1.12
N VAL A 402 -22.67 14.20 -0.90
CA VAL A 402 -21.74 13.09 -1.08
C VAL A 402 -21.17 13.06 -2.49
N ASN A 403 -22.00 13.17 -3.52
CA ASN A 403 -21.54 13.18 -4.91
C ASN A 403 -20.66 14.40 -5.21
N LYS A 404 -20.89 15.54 -4.57
CA LYS A 404 -20.05 16.74 -4.69
C LYS A 404 -18.69 16.56 -4.03
N LEU A 405 -18.63 16.04 -2.80
CA LEU A 405 -17.38 15.73 -2.11
C LEU A 405 -16.58 14.64 -2.84
N HIS A 406 -17.29 13.64 -3.40
CA HIS A 406 -16.69 12.56 -4.17
C HIS A 406 -16.05 13.08 -5.48
N LYS A 407 -16.73 13.99 -6.18
CA LYS A 407 -16.17 14.67 -7.38
C LYS A 407 -14.84 15.36 -7.10
N TYR A 408 -14.64 15.82 -5.87
CA TYR A 408 -13.40 16.46 -5.44
C TYR A 408 -12.36 15.50 -4.83
N SER A 409 -12.64 14.19 -4.80
CA SER A 409 -11.79 13.15 -4.20
C SER A 409 -11.48 13.40 -2.73
N LEU A 410 -12.45 13.97 -2.02
CA LEU A 410 -12.40 14.16 -0.57
C LEU A 410 -13.04 13.00 0.17
N VAL A 411 -13.98 12.31 -0.47
CA VAL A 411 -14.60 11.06 -0.01
C VAL A 411 -14.61 10.05 -1.14
N GLU A 412 -14.42 8.78 -0.79
CA GLU A 412 -14.55 7.67 -1.73
C GLU A 412 -15.91 7.01 -1.53
N LYS A 413 -16.71 6.98 -2.60
CA LYS A 413 -18.03 6.34 -2.61
C LYS A 413 -17.86 4.90 -3.08
N GLN A 414 -18.29 3.96 -2.26
CA GLN A 414 -18.27 2.54 -2.62
C GLN A 414 -19.37 2.26 -3.67
N PRO A 415 -19.11 1.43 -4.70
CA PRO A 415 -20.07 1.19 -5.78
C PRO A 415 -21.18 0.19 -5.42
N LYS A 416 -20.92 -0.74 -4.50
CA LYS A 416 -21.82 -1.86 -4.16
C LYS A 416 -22.68 -1.60 -2.93
N GLU A 417 -22.21 -0.77 -2.02
CA GLU A 417 -22.87 -0.44 -0.77
C GLU A 417 -23.13 1.07 -0.74
N SER A 418 -24.24 1.50 -0.13
CA SER A 418 -24.52 2.91 0.12
C SER A 418 -23.65 3.43 1.28
N THR A 419 -22.33 3.27 1.14
CA THR A 419 -21.31 3.65 2.12
C THR A 419 -20.28 4.57 1.48
N ILE A 420 -19.67 5.41 2.31
CA ILE A 420 -18.56 6.28 1.95
C ILE A 420 -17.36 5.97 2.84
N SER A 421 -16.16 6.32 2.39
CA SER A 421 -14.94 6.25 3.19
C SER A 421 -14.12 7.52 3.03
N ILE A 422 -13.36 7.86 4.07
CA ILE A 422 -12.52 9.06 4.10
C ILE A 422 -11.09 8.64 3.77
N PRO A 423 -10.46 9.19 2.71
CA PRO A 423 -9.07 8.91 2.41
C PRO A 423 -8.16 9.28 3.60
N SER A 424 -7.27 8.36 3.96
CA SER A 424 -6.50 8.44 5.21
C SER A 424 -5.63 9.69 5.36
N ILE A 425 -5.27 10.35 4.25
CA ILE A 425 -4.47 11.58 4.27
C ILE A 425 -5.21 12.74 4.96
N TYR A 426 -6.55 12.78 4.88
CA TYR A 426 -7.34 13.85 5.47
C TYR A 426 -7.57 13.66 6.97
N LEU A 427 -7.38 12.44 7.50
CA LEU A 427 -7.49 12.13 8.93
C LEU A 427 -6.37 12.79 9.77
N GLU A 428 -5.35 13.33 9.12
CA GLU A 428 -4.32 14.12 9.81
C GLU A 428 -4.84 15.49 10.26
N LEU A 429 -5.92 15.98 9.63
CA LEU A 429 -6.55 17.22 10.03
C LEU A 429 -7.25 17.04 11.37
N LYS A 430 -6.67 17.61 12.43
CA LYS A 430 -7.31 17.66 13.76
C LYS A 430 -8.36 18.76 13.78
N VAL A 431 -9.57 18.42 13.33
CA VAL A 431 -10.71 19.35 13.36
C VAL A 431 -11.32 19.35 14.74
N LYS A 432 -11.50 20.54 15.33
CA LYS A 432 -12.30 20.70 16.55
C LYS A 432 -13.76 20.84 16.15
N LEU A 433 -14.59 19.89 16.56
CA LEU A 433 -16.01 19.90 16.25
C LEU A 433 -16.79 20.67 17.31
N GLU A 434 -17.64 21.59 16.86
CA GLU A 434 -18.67 22.19 17.70
C GLU A 434 -19.71 21.12 18.07
N ASN A 435 -19.95 20.90 19.36
CA ASN A 435 -20.90 19.90 19.88
C ASN A 435 -20.63 18.46 19.44
N GLU A 436 -19.36 18.01 19.45
CA GLU A 436 -18.96 16.62 19.17
C GLU A 436 -19.81 15.58 19.94
N TYR A 437 -20.08 15.87 21.21
CA TYR A 437 -20.95 15.07 22.07
C TYR A 437 -22.34 14.83 21.46
N ALA A 438 -23.00 15.89 20.99
CA ALA A 438 -24.34 15.81 20.44
C ALA A 438 -24.37 14.98 19.15
N LEU A 439 -23.31 15.01 18.36
CA LEU A 439 -23.18 14.21 17.14
C LEU A 439 -23.03 12.72 17.44
N HIS A 440 -22.20 12.36 18.43
CA HIS A 440 -22.11 10.98 18.89
C HIS A 440 -23.46 10.48 19.43
N ARG A 441 -24.16 11.32 20.20
CA ARG A 441 -25.50 11.01 20.70
C ARG A 441 -26.50 10.78 19.58
N SER A 442 -26.56 11.65 18.56
CA SER A 442 -27.45 11.49 17.41
C SER A 442 -27.25 10.16 16.67
N ILE A 443 -26.00 9.69 16.54
CA ILE A 443 -25.71 8.38 15.93
C ILE A 443 -26.23 7.25 16.82
N VAL A 444 -26.03 7.33 18.12
CA VAL A 444 -26.46 6.30 19.07
C VAL A 444 -27.99 6.24 19.20
N ASP A 445 -28.64 7.40 19.20
CA ASP A 445 -30.11 7.54 19.23
C ASP A 445 -30.75 6.92 17.97
N HIS A 446 -30.09 7.03 16.81
CA HIS A 446 -30.57 6.42 15.56
C HIS A 446 -30.68 4.90 15.63
N TYR A 447 -29.69 4.25 16.25
CA TYR A 447 -29.71 2.80 16.44
C TYR A 447 -30.66 2.35 17.54
N ASN A 448 -31.10 3.28 18.42
CA ASN A 448 -32.02 3.03 19.52
C ASN A 448 -31.70 1.71 20.24
N ILE A 449 -30.48 1.65 20.77
CA ILE A 449 -29.92 0.46 21.44
C ILE A 449 -30.90 -0.12 22.49
N PRO A 450 -31.56 0.69 23.34
CA PRO A 450 -32.52 0.13 24.29
C PRO A 450 -33.64 -0.65 23.62
N LYS A 451 -34.26 -0.11 22.57
CA LYS A 451 -35.37 -0.77 21.87
C LYS A 451 -34.93 -2.00 21.07
N THR A 452 -33.74 -1.95 20.46
CA THR A 452 -33.24 -3.06 19.64
C THR A 452 -32.81 -4.27 20.47
N PHE A 453 -32.31 -4.05 21.69
CA PHE A 453 -31.87 -5.11 22.60
C PHE A 453 -32.98 -5.58 23.56
N ASP A 454 -34.09 -4.85 23.65
CA ASP A 454 -35.32 -5.18 24.40
C ASP A 454 -36.34 -5.98 23.55
N SER A 455 -35.96 -6.45 22.36
CA SER A 455 -36.82 -7.31 21.54
C SER A 455 -36.88 -8.75 22.08
N ASP A 456 -38.08 -9.35 22.04
CA ASP A 456 -38.35 -10.75 22.41
C ASP A 456 -37.73 -11.80 21.45
N ASP A 457 -37.09 -11.35 20.38
CA ASP A 457 -36.43 -12.21 19.41
C ASP A 457 -35.02 -12.64 19.86
N LEU A 458 -34.67 -13.90 19.53
CA LEU A 458 -33.36 -14.48 19.84
C LEU A 458 -32.22 -13.86 19.04
N ILE A 459 -32.56 -13.24 17.90
CA ILE A 459 -31.62 -12.57 17.01
C ILE A 459 -32.00 -11.09 17.02
N PRO A 460 -31.11 -10.19 17.45
CA PRO A 460 -31.33 -8.76 17.35
C PRO A 460 -31.68 -8.38 15.90
N PRO A 461 -32.55 -7.38 15.67
CA PRO A 461 -32.81 -6.90 14.31
C PRO A 461 -31.49 -6.60 13.61
N TYR A 462 -31.37 -7.02 12.33
CA TYR A 462 -30.11 -6.89 11.59
C TYR A 462 -29.60 -5.45 11.62
N LEU A 463 -28.49 -5.21 12.32
CA LEU A 463 -27.79 -3.93 12.34
C LEU A 463 -26.79 -3.87 11.18
N ASP A 464 -26.41 -2.67 10.74
CA ASP A 464 -25.45 -2.52 9.65
C ASP A 464 -24.02 -2.87 10.10
N GLN A 465 -23.13 -3.12 9.14
CA GLN A 465 -21.73 -3.48 9.44
C GLN A 465 -20.99 -2.38 10.21
N TYR A 466 -21.43 -1.13 10.03
CA TYR A 466 -20.91 0.02 10.74
C TYR A 466 -21.14 -0.10 12.25
N PHE A 467 -22.35 -0.50 12.67
CA PHE A 467 -22.68 -0.70 14.07
C PHE A 467 -21.75 -1.71 14.74
N TYR A 468 -21.62 -2.92 14.18
CA TYR A 468 -20.78 -3.98 14.76
C TYR A 468 -19.32 -3.56 14.89
N SER A 469 -18.81 -2.80 13.92
CA SER A 469 -17.41 -2.39 13.89
C SER A 469 -17.12 -1.20 14.81
N HIS A 470 -18.02 -0.22 14.91
CA HIS A 470 -17.68 1.13 15.39
C HIS A 470 -18.59 1.70 16.47
N ILE A 471 -19.67 1.03 16.90
CA ILE A 471 -20.58 1.58 17.92
C ILE A 471 -19.86 1.94 19.23
N GLY A 472 -18.89 1.12 19.65
CA GLY A 472 -18.11 1.37 20.88
C GLY A 472 -17.34 2.69 20.85
N HIS A 473 -16.93 3.16 19.66
CA HIS A 473 -16.30 4.48 19.52
C HIS A 473 -17.27 5.61 19.83
N HIS A 474 -18.53 5.52 19.37
CA HIS A 474 -19.52 6.53 19.66
C HIS A 474 -19.98 6.50 21.12
N LEU A 475 -20.17 5.30 21.69
CA LEU A 475 -20.51 5.13 23.10
C LEU A 475 -19.45 5.74 24.02
N LYS A 476 -18.17 5.57 23.71
CA LYS A 476 -17.06 6.12 24.50
C LYS A 476 -17.20 7.63 24.77
N ASN A 477 -17.74 8.36 23.80
CA ASN A 477 -17.84 9.82 23.80
C ASN A 477 -19.19 10.36 24.33
N ILE A 478 -20.07 9.49 24.86
CA ILE A 478 -21.33 9.88 25.53
C ILE A 478 -21.12 10.05 27.06
N GLU A 479 -22.11 10.63 27.75
CA GLU A 479 -22.07 11.01 29.16
C GLU A 479 -21.99 9.75 30.03
N HIS A 480 -21.24 9.85 31.12
CA HIS A 480 -20.81 8.69 31.91
C HIS A 480 -21.95 7.72 32.29
N PRO A 481 -23.10 8.16 32.83
CA PRO A 481 -24.13 7.23 33.30
C PRO A 481 -24.82 6.46 32.17
N GLU A 482 -25.17 7.16 31.09
CA GLU A 482 -25.80 6.58 29.89
C GLU A 482 -24.81 5.70 29.11
N ARG A 483 -23.53 6.09 29.09
CA ARG A 483 -22.47 5.30 28.50
C ARG A 483 -22.36 3.92 29.16
N MET A 484 -22.36 3.83 30.49
CA MET A 484 -22.19 2.56 31.21
C MET A 484 -23.32 1.58 30.90
N THR A 485 -24.57 2.06 30.94
CA THR A 485 -25.73 1.22 30.67
C THR A 485 -25.69 0.69 29.24
N LEU A 486 -25.41 1.55 28.26
CA LEU A 486 -25.34 1.17 26.85
C LEU A 486 -24.16 0.21 26.55
N PHE A 487 -22.98 0.44 27.12
CA PHE A 487 -21.85 -0.49 26.94
C PHE A 487 -22.16 -1.88 27.50
N ARG A 488 -22.81 -1.96 28.67
CA ARG A 488 -23.21 -3.23 29.29
C ARG A 488 -24.31 -3.92 28.47
N MET A 489 -25.28 -3.17 27.95
CA MET A 489 -26.35 -3.73 27.10
C MET A 489 -25.80 -4.32 25.80
N VAL A 490 -24.79 -3.70 25.19
CA VAL A 490 -24.23 -4.15 23.92
C VAL A 490 -23.19 -5.26 24.12
N PHE A 491 -22.14 -5.02 24.92
CA PHE A 491 -20.97 -5.89 24.96
C PHE A 491 -21.06 -7.06 25.96
N LEU A 492 -22.10 -7.11 26.80
CA LEU A 492 -22.39 -8.28 27.64
C LEU A 492 -23.53 -9.15 27.10
N ASP A 493 -24.23 -8.72 26.04
CA ASP A 493 -25.26 -9.53 25.38
C ASP A 493 -24.61 -10.58 24.48
N PHE A 494 -24.81 -11.86 24.81
CA PHE A 494 -24.25 -12.96 24.03
C PHE A 494 -24.83 -13.02 22.61
N ARG A 495 -26.05 -12.52 22.37
CA ARG A 495 -26.65 -12.45 21.02
C ARG A 495 -25.87 -11.50 20.12
N PHE A 496 -25.46 -10.34 20.66
CA PHE A 496 -24.65 -9.38 19.94
C PHE A 496 -23.24 -9.89 19.68
N LEU A 497 -22.60 -10.48 20.69
CA LEU A 497 -21.26 -11.07 20.54
C LEU A 497 -21.26 -12.15 19.46
N GLU A 498 -22.27 -13.02 19.44
CA GLU A 498 -22.41 -14.04 18.40
C GLU A 498 -22.53 -13.42 17.00
N GLN A 499 -23.47 -12.48 16.83
CA GLN A 499 -23.73 -11.89 15.52
C GLN A 499 -22.54 -11.08 15.02
N LYS A 500 -21.84 -10.39 15.92
CA LYS A 500 -20.59 -9.70 15.62
C LYS A 500 -19.51 -10.66 15.14
N ILE A 501 -19.28 -11.76 15.84
CA ILE A 501 -18.28 -12.78 15.44
C ILE A 501 -18.63 -13.37 14.07
N ARG A 502 -19.92 -13.63 13.82
CA ARG A 502 -20.40 -14.12 12.52
C ARG A 502 -20.24 -13.08 11.40
N HIS A 503 -20.34 -11.79 11.72
CA HIS A 503 -20.22 -10.69 10.76
C HIS A 503 -18.76 -10.25 10.52
N ASP A 504 -17.88 -10.36 11.51
CA ASP A 504 -16.44 -10.14 11.41
C ASP A 504 -15.79 -11.31 10.62
N SER A 505 -16.23 -11.48 9.38
CA SER A 505 -15.68 -12.39 8.40
C SER A 505 -14.36 -11.82 7.90
N THR A 506 -13.31 -11.89 8.71
CA THR A 506 -11.96 -11.94 8.15
C THR A 506 -11.88 -13.16 7.22
N ALA A 507 -11.05 -13.07 6.18
CA ALA A 507 -10.82 -14.20 5.30
C ALA A 507 -10.47 -15.42 6.17
N TRP A 508 -11.23 -16.49 6.00
CA TRP A 508 -11.23 -17.76 6.73
C TRP A 508 -9.86 -18.46 6.93
N ASN A 509 -8.79 -17.89 6.38
CA ASN A 509 -7.40 -18.34 6.46
C ASN A 509 -6.54 -17.57 7.48
N ALA A 510 -7.12 -16.61 8.20
CA ALA A 510 -6.54 -16.05 9.42
C ALA A 510 -7.43 -16.45 10.60
N SER A 511 -6.86 -16.96 11.68
CA SER A 511 -7.56 -17.12 12.96
C SER A 511 -7.98 -15.74 13.49
N GLY A 512 -9.13 -15.23 13.03
CA GLY A 512 -9.40 -13.79 13.05
C GLY A 512 -10.87 -13.38 13.05
N SER A 513 -11.85 -14.27 13.24
CA SER A 513 -13.25 -13.85 13.37
C SER A 513 -13.54 -13.32 14.77
N ILE A 514 -12.92 -13.90 15.80
CA ILE A 514 -13.10 -13.46 17.19
C ILE A 514 -12.10 -12.37 17.61
N LEU A 515 -10.94 -12.28 16.96
CA LEU A 515 -9.85 -11.38 17.38
C LEU A 515 -10.27 -9.91 17.47
N ASN A 516 -11.02 -9.41 16.49
CA ASN A 516 -11.55 -8.03 16.51
C ASN A 516 -12.48 -7.81 17.71
N THR A 517 -13.33 -8.80 18.01
CA THR A 517 -14.24 -8.76 19.15
C THR A 517 -13.49 -8.79 20.48
N LEU A 518 -12.47 -9.64 20.62
CA LEU A 518 -11.61 -9.68 21.80
C LEU A 518 -10.83 -8.37 21.99
N GLN A 519 -10.26 -7.82 20.92
CA GLN A 519 -9.51 -6.57 20.98
C GLN A 519 -10.41 -5.42 21.42
N GLN A 520 -11.64 -5.36 20.91
CA GLN A 520 -12.61 -4.36 21.35
C GLN A 520 -13.05 -4.57 22.79
N LEU A 521 -13.32 -5.81 23.23
CA LEU A 521 -13.65 -6.11 24.63
C LEU A 521 -12.51 -5.70 25.57
N LYS A 522 -11.25 -6.00 25.21
CA LYS A 522 -10.05 -5.54 25.94
C LYS A 522 -9.97 -4.00 25.97
N PHE A 523 -10.15 -3.35 24.83
CA PHE A 523 -10.07 -1.88 24.72
C PHE A 523 -11.19 -1.17 25.51
N TYR A 524 -12.40 -1.73 25.51
CA TYR A 524 -13.55 -1.16 26.18
C TYR A 524 -13.75 -1.64 27.62
N LYS A 525 -12.99 -2.63 28.09
CA LYS A 525 -12.98 -3.11 29.49
C LYS A 525 -13.09 -1.99 30.54
N PRO A 526 -12.28 -0.91 30.52
CA PRO A 526 -12.40 0.16 31.52
C PRO A 526 -13.77 0.86 31.50
N TYR A 527 -14.41 0.97 30.34
CA TYR A 527 -15.73 1.60 30.18
C TYR A 527 -16.90 0.65 30.48
N ILE A 528 -16.68 -0.67 30.46
CA ILE A 528 -17.71 -1.65 30.84
C ILE A 528 -17.71 -1.84 32.37
N CYS A 529 -16.52 -1.93 32.96
CA CYS A 529 -16.33 -2.30 34.37
C CYS A 529 -16.50 -1.12 35.33
N ASP A 530 -16.01 0.07 34.98
CA ASP A 530 -16.04 1.28 35.84
C ASP A 530 -15.55 1.02 37.28
N ASN A 531 -14.47 0.23 37.42
CA ASN A 531 -13.91 -0.26 38.69
C ASN A 531 -14.84 -1.15 39.54
N ASP A 532 -15.95 -1.67 39.00
CA ASP A 532 -16.76 -2.70 39.65
C ASP A 532 -16.13 -4.10 39.45
N PRO A 533 -15.69 -4.77 40.54
CA PRO A 533 -15.05 -6.08 40.46
C PRO A 533 -15.95 -7.18 39.88
N LYS A 534 -17.28 -7.04 39.95
CA LYS A 534 -18.22 -8.03 39.42
C LYS A 534 -18.16 -8.08 37.89
N TYR A 535 -18.24 -6.90 37.27
CA TYR A 535 -18.16 -6.79 35.81
C TYR A 535 -16.75 -7.04 35.29
N GLU A 536 -15.72 -6.71 36.05
CA GLU A 536 -14.35 -7.06 35.68
C GLU A 536 -14.13 -8.58 35.63
N ARG A 537 -14.64 -9.32 36.61
CA ARG A 537 -14.62 -10.79 36.60
C ARG A 537 -15.39 -11.35 35.40
N LEU A 538 -16.57 -10.80 35.12
CA LEU A 538 -17.39 -11.23 33.98
C LEU A 538 -16.70 -10.98 32.64
N VAL A 539 -16.14 -9.78 32.41
CA VAL A 539 -15.44 -9.45 31.15
C VAL A 539 -14.22 -10.33 30.97
N ASN A 540 -13.43 -10.57 32.02
CA ASN A 540 -12.30 -11.50 31.95
C ASN A 540 -12.76 -12.93 31.62
N ALA A 541 -13.85 -13.40 32.23
CA ALA A 541 -14.43 -14.71 31.92
C ALA A 541 -14.89 -14.78 30.46
N ILE A 542 -15.53 -13.73 29.92
CA ILE A 542 -15.92 -13.65 28.50
C ILE A 542 -14.68 -13.70 27.59
N LEU A 543 -13.61 -12.95 27.92
CA LEU A 543 -12.36 -12.97 27.15
C LEU A 543 -11.73 -14.37 27.10
N ASP A 544 -11.83 -15.15 28.18
CA ASP A 544 -11.34 -16.53 28.23
C ASP A 544 -12.29 -17.53 27.57
N PHE A 545 -13.58 -17.24 27.51
CA PHE A 545 -14.62 -18.12 27.00
C PHE A 545 -14.78 -18.06 25.48
N LEU A 546 -14.77 -16.87 24.88
CA LEU A 546 -14.96 -16.71 23.43
C LEU A 546 -13.96 -17.49 22.57
N PRO A 547 -12.64 -17.53 22.89
CA PRO A 547 -11.68 -18.35 22.14
C PRO A 547 -11.98 -19.85 22.22
N LYS A 548 -12.50 -20.33 23.36
CA LYS A 548 -12.81 -21.76 23.58
C LYS A 548 -13.99 -22.25 22.75
N ILE A 549 -14.80 -21.33 22.22
CA ILE A 549 -16.06 -21.66 21.55
C ILE A 549 -16.13 -21.27 20.06
N GLU A 550 -15.05 -20.68 19.54
CA GLU A 550 -14.94 -20.16 18.17
C GLU A 550 -15.37 -21.17 17.10
N GLU A 551 -14.77 -22.36 17.13
CA GLU A 551 -15.01 -23.40 16.12
C GLU A 551 -16.49 -23.82 16.09
N ASN A 552 -17.11 -23.97 17.24
CA ASN A 552 -18.52 -24.39 17.34
C ASN A 552 -19.48 -23.34 16.78
N LEU A 553 -19.18 -22.05 16.95
CA LEU A 553 -19.99 -20.95 16.41
C LEU A 553 -19.80 -20.79 14.90
N ILE A 554 -18.59 -20.98 14.39
CA ILE A 554 -18.27 -20.84 12.96
C ILE A 554 -18.78 -22.04 12.16
N CYS A 555 -18.53 -23.26 12.63
CA CYS A 555 -18.86 -24.50 11.91
C CYS A 555 -20.36 -24.79 11.87
N SER A 556 -21.14 -24.28 12.82
CA SER A 556 -22.58 -24.52 12.90
C SER A 556 -23.37 -23.21 12.91
N LYS A 557 -24.23 -23.06 11.90
CA LYS A 557 -25.21 -21.96 11.81
C LYS A 557 -26.34 -22.07 12.84
N TYR A 558 -26.45 -23.19 13.54
CA TYR A 558 -27.53 -23.51 14.46
C TYR A 558 -27.09 -23.52 15.93
N THR A 559 -25.80 -23.28 16.18
CA THR A 559 -25.27 -23.22 17.55
C THR A 559 -25.32 -21.79 18.07
N ASP A 560 -26.17 -21.54 19.05
CA ASP A 560 -26.32 -20.22 19.67
C ASP A 560 -25.30 -20.02 20.80
N LEU A 561 -24.64 -18.86 20.86
CA LEU A 561 -23.66 -18.55 21.91
C LEU A 561 -24.31 -18.52 23.29
N LEU A 562 -25.53 -17.99 23.40
CA LEU A 562 -26.34 -18.03 24.62
C LEU A 562 -26.53 -19.45 25.15
N ARG A 563 -26.78 -20.41 24.25
CA ARG A 563 -26.99 -21.81 24.63
C ARG A 563 -25.73 -22.42 25.22
N ILE A 564 -24.58 -22.10 24.64
CA ILE A 564 -23.30 -22.61 25.12
C ILE A 564 -22.91 -21.92 26.43
N ALA A 565 -23.18 -20.62 26.57
CA ALA A 565 -22.92 -19.85 27.79
C ALA A 565 -23.72 -20.39 28.99
N LEU A 566 -24.95 -20.86 28.79
CA LEU A 566 -25.74 -21.59 29.80
C LEU A 566 -25.15 -22.94 30.23
N MET A 567 -24.22 -23.49 29.45
CA MET A 567 -23.55 -24.77 29.73
C MET A 567 -22.09 -24.56 30.20
N ALA A 568 -21.68 -23.31 30.45
CA ALA A 568 -20.34 -22.96 30.92
C ALA A 568 -20.17 -23.34 32.40
N GLU A 569 -19.00 -23.87 32.76
CA GLU A 569 -18.63 -24.15 34.16
C GLU A 569 -18.30 -22.87 34.95
N ASP A 570 -17.93 -21.80 34.24
CA ASP A 570 -17.64 -20.50 34.83
C ASP A 570 -18.92 -19.83 35.35
N GLU A 571 -19.05 -19.72 36.67
CA GLU A 571 -20.22 -19.16 37.36
C GLU A 571 -20.64 -17.79 36.81
N ALA A 572 -19.67 -16.91 36.51
CA ALA A 572 -19.96 -15.57 36.02
C ALA A 572 -20.68 -15.58 34.65
N ILE A 573 -20.28 -16.48 33.76
CA ILE A 573 -20.84 -16.60 32.41
C ILE A 573 -22.23 -17.23 32.49
N PHE A 574 -22.36 -18.29 33.28
CA PHE A 574 -23.63 -18.98 33.52
C PHE A 574 -24.68 -18.02 34.10
N GLU A 575 -24.33 -17.27 35.15
CA GLU A 575 -25.25 -16.33 35.80
C GLU A 575 -25.74 -15.24 34.83
N GLU A 576 -24.87 -14.73 33.97
CA GLU A 576 -25.25 -13.70 33.00
C GLU A 576 -26.09 -14.27 31.85
N ALA A 577 -25.75 -15.47 31.36
CA ALA A 577 -26.54 -16.18 30.37
C ALA A 577 -27.94 -16.54 30.91
N HIS A 578 -28.01 -16.98 32.16
CA HIS A 578 -29.26 -17.33 32.84
C HIS A 578 -30.19 -16.10 32.97
N LYS A 579 -29.66 -14.93 33.33
CA LYS A 579 -30.45 -13.67 33.35
C LYS A 579 -30.98 -13.28 31.97
N GLN A 580 -30.18 -13.45 30.91
CA GLN A 580 -30.61 -13.13 29.55
C GLN A 580 -31.69 -14.09 29.06
N VAL A 581 -31.58 -15.36 29.45
CA VAL A 581 -32.49 -16.44 29.09
C VAL A 581 -33.84 -16.35 29.78
N GLN A 582 -33.89 -15.83 31.01
CA GLN A 582 -35.14 -15.53 31.74
C GLN A 582 -36.08 -14.56 31.01
N ARG A 583 -35.61 -13.87 29.96
CA ARG A 583 -36.45 -13.01 29.13
C ARG A 583 -37.27 -13.80 28.09
N PHE A 584 -36.92 -15.06 27.83
CA PHE A 584 -37.54 -15.90 26.81
C PHE A 584 -38.30 -17.06 27.46
N ASP A 585 -39.39 -16.74 28.16
CA ASP A 585 -40.25 -17.72 28.86
C ASP A 585 -40.90 -18.74 27.92
N ASP A 586 -41.03 -18.39 26.63
CA ASP A 586 -41.63 -19.24 25.60
C ASP A 586 -40.70 -20.36 25.08
N ARG A 587 -39.45 -20.43 25.57
CA ARG A 587 -38.43 -21.37 25.05
C ARG A 587 -37.85 -22.25 26.14
N VAL A 588 -37.60 -23.51 25.78
CA VAL A 588 -36.96 -24.48 26.67
C VAL A 588 -35.43 -24.38 26.55
N TRP A 589 -34.80 -24.08 27.68
CA TRP A 589 -33.34 -23.97 27.79
C TRP A 589 -32.77 -25.16 28.56
N PHE A 590 -31.73 -25.76 28.01
CA PHE A 590 -31.01 -26.88 28.60
C PHE A 590 -29.89 -26.30 29.46
N THR A 591 -29.98 -26.55 30.77
CA THR A 591 -29.01 -26.09 31.79
C THR A 591 -28.11 -27.22 32.28
N ASN A 592 -28.35 -28.47 31.85
CA ASN A 592 -27.60 -29.63 32.31
C ASN A 592 -26.35 -29.87 31.45
N HIS A 593 -25.21 -30.01 32.12
CA HIS A 593 -23.94 -30.41 31.52
C HIS A 593 -24.01 -31.83 30.93
N GLY A 594 -23.72 -31.97 29.63
CA GLY A 594 -23.46 -33.27 29.00
C GLY A 594 -22.03 -33.74 29.23
N ARG A 595 -21.80 -35.07 29.30
CA ARG A 595 -20.50 -35.73 29.49
C ARG A 595 -19.46 -35.55 28.36
N PHE A 596 -19.71 -34.69 27.38
CA PHE A 596 -18.88 -34.55 26.19
C PHE A 596 -18.60 -33.09 25.83
N HIS A 597 -17.78 -32.41 26.62
CA HIS A 597 -17.02 -31.25 26.14
C HIS A 597 -15.59 -31.34 26.67
N GLN A 598 -14.73 -32.01 25.90
CA GLN A 598 -13.29 -31.99 26.17
C GLN A 598 -12.76 -30.62 25.76
N HIS A 599 -12.21 -29.89 26.72
CA HIS A 599 -11.35 -28.75 26.47
C HIS A 599 -10.19 -29.20 25.59
N ARG A 600 -10.08 -28.63 24.39
CA ARG A 600 -8.85 -28.71 23.61
C ARG A 600 -8.61 -27.33 23.02
N GLN A 601 -7.43 -26.79 23.29
CA GLN A 601 -6.87 -25.69 22.49
C GLN A 601 -6.72 -26.20 21.06
N ILE A 602 -7.63 -25.80 20.19
CA ILE A 602 -7.60 -26.10 18.76
C ILE A 602 -7.44 -24.77 18.05
N ILE A 603 -6.36 -24.67 17.28
CA ILE A 603 -6.15 -23.55 16.36
C ILE A 603 -6.95 -23.89 15.11
N ASN A 604 -7.92 -23.04 14.76
CA ASN A 604 -8.70 -23.19 13.55
C ASN A 604 -7.84 -22.89 12.31
N LEU A 605 -7.74 -23.87 11.39
CA LEU A 605 -6.98 -23.75 10.13
C LEU A 605 -7.87 -23.38 8.92
N GLY A 606 -9.18 -23.19 9.12
CA GLY A 606 -10.16 -22.98 8.06
C GLY A 606 -10.39 -24.25 7.20
N ASP A 607 -10.73 -24.08 5.91
CA ASP A 607 -10.90 -25.18 4.94
C ASP A 607 -9.56 -25.81 4.48
N ASN A 608 -8.42 -25.30 4.96
CA ASN A 608 -7.11 -25.78 4.56
C ASN A 608 -6.64 -26.87 5.52
N GLU A 609 -6.40 -28.08 5.00
CA GLU A 609 -5.78 -29.14 5.77
C GLU A 609 -4.35 -28.75 6.17
N GLY A 610 -4.03 -28.77 7.46
CA GLY A 610 -2.66 -28.64 7.94
C GLY A 610 -1.88 -29.92 7.65
N ARG A 611 -0.78 -29.84 6.91
CA ARG A 611 0.08 -31.00 6.61
C ARG A 611 1.19 -31.18 7.63
N HIS A 612 1.83 -30.09 8.04
CA HIS A 612 2.94 -30.11 8.98
C HIS A 612 2.85 -28.96 9.97
N ALA A 613 3.12 -29.21 11.24
CA ALA A 613 3.19 -28.18 12.27
C ALA A 613 4.52 -28.27 13.03
N VAL A 614 5.10 -27.12 13.39
CA VAL A 614 6.34 -27.00 14.16
C VAL A 614 6.15 -25.90 15.21
N TYR A 615 6.33 -26.27 16.49
CA TYR A 615 6.31 -25.32 17.60
C TYR A 615 7.63 -24.55 17.74
N LEU A 616 7.51 -23.27 18.05
CA LEU A 616 8.61 -22.38 18.42
C LEU A 616 8.70 -22.25 19.96
N HIS A 617 9.77 -21.65 20.48
CA HIS A 617 10.11 -21.61 21.91
C HIS A 617 9.42 -20.44 22.64
N ASN A 618 8.74 -19.56 21.91
CA ASN A 618 8.01 -18.40 22.43
C ASN A 618 6.50 -18.56 22.24
N ASP A 619 5.95 -19.76 22.47
CA ASP A 619 4.52 -20.09 22.32
C ASP A 619 3.90 -19.87 20.94
N PHE A 620 4.70 -19.57 19.92
CA PHE A 620 4.28 -19.51 18.52
C PHE A 620 4.33 -20.88 17.83
N CYS A 621 3.47 -21.12 16.83
CA CYS A 621 3.43 -22.33 16.00
C CYS A 621 3.46 -21.98 14.51
N LEU A 622 4.30 -22.68 13.74
CA LEU A 622 4.33 -22.66 12.27
C LEU A 622 3.54 -23.85 11.72
N ILE A 623 2.59 -23.61 10.84
CA ILE A 623 1.71 -24.61 10.24
C ILE A 623 1.78 -24.49 8.73
N ALA A 624 2.28 -25.54 8.06
CA ALA A 624 2.24 -25.65 6.61
C ALA A 624 0.86 -26.17 6.17
N LEU A 625 0.15 -25.35 5.41
CA LEU A 625 -1.17 -25.63 4.86
C LEU A 625 -1.06 -26.44 3.55
N ALA A 626 -2.06 -27.25 3.25
CA ALA A 626 -2.18 -27.99 1.99
C ALA A 626 -2.21 -27.07 0.75
N SER A 627 -2.55 -25.79 0.95
CA SER A 627 -2.50 -24.73 -0.07
C SER A 627 -1.08 -24.26 -0.43
N GLY A 628 -0.03 -24.82 0.20
CA GLY A 628 1.37 -24.44 0.01
C GLY A 628 1.79 -23.20 0.80
N GLN A 629 0.92 -22.69 1.67
CA GLN A 629 1.15 -21.53 2.54
C GLN A 629 1.67 -21.95 3.91
N ILE A 630 2.37 -21.06 4.63
CA ILE A 630 2.87 -21.30 5.98
C ILE A 630 2.23 -20.28 6.92
N LEU A 631 1.34 -20.74 7.79
CA LEU A 631 0.74 -19.94 8.83
C LEU A 631 1.68 -19.90 10.04
N LEU A 632 1.97 -18.73 10.60
CA LEU A 632 2.40 -18.65 11.99
C LEU A 632 1.30 -18.07 12.85
N THR A 633 1.02 -18.75 13.94
CA THR A 633 0.03 -18.33 14.92
C THR A 633 0.62 -18.37 16.32
N ASP A 634 0.20 -17.45 17.18
CA ASP A 634 0.46 -17.52 18.60
C ASP A 634 -0.48 -18.56 19.23
N VAL A 635 0.09 -19.51 19.97
CA VAL A 635 -0.65 -20.57 20.66
C VAL A 635 -0.92 -20.20 22.12
N SER A 636 -0.37 -19.06 22.60
CA SER A 636 -0.67 -18.51 23.92
C SER A 636 -2.10 -17.98 24.00
N LEU A 637 -2.75 -18.15 25.16
CA LEU A 637 -4.09 -17.60 25.45
C LEU A 637 -4.12 -16.06 25.42
N GLU A 638 -2.96 -15.41 25.53
CA GLU A 638 -2.80 -13.95 25.41
C GLU A 638 -2.41 -13.49 24.00
N GLY A 639 -2.38 -14.40 23.02
CA GLY A 639 -1.79 -14.16 21.71
C GLY A 639 -2.42 -13.02 20.91
N GLU A 640 -1.59 -12.04 20.56
CA GLU A 640 -2.02 -10.78 19.93
C GLU A 640 -1.86 -10.82 18.39
N ASP A 641 -1.09 -11.77 17.83
CA ASP A 641 -0.69 -11.78 16.41
C ASP A 641 -0.72 -13.18 15.74
N THR A 642 -1.43 -13.31 14.60
CA THR A 642 -1.30 -14.43 13.65
C THR A 642 -0.92 -13.88 12.28
N TYR A 643 0.06 -14.49 11.62
CA TYR A 643 0.51 -14.08 10.28
C TYR A 643 0.53 -15.24 9.29
N LEU A 644 0.07 -14.96 8.07
CA LEU A 644 0.17 -15.89 6.96
C LEU A 644 1.41 -15.55 6.13
N LEU A 645 2.38 -16.46 6.10
CA LEU A 645 3.49 -16.41 5.15
C LEU A 645 3.05 -17.12 3.87
N ARG A 646 3.08 -16.39 2.77
CA ARG A 646 2.82 -16.94 1.44
C ARG A 646 4.02 -16.67 0.54
N ASP A 647 4.47 -17.70 -0.15
CA ASP A 647 5.31 -17.52 -1.33
C ASP A 647 4.41 -17.36 -2.56
N GLU A 648 4.53 -16.25 -3.28
CA GLU A 648 3.85 -16.09 -4.58
C GLU A 648 4.56 -16.88 -5.71
N SER A 649 5.78 -17.36 -5.47
CA SER A 649 6.70 -17.81 -6.52
C SER A 649 6.62 -19.31 -6.81
N ASP A 650 6.37 -20.15 -5.81
CA ASP A 650 6.15 -21.59 -5.99
C ASP A 650 4.88 -22.05 -5.29
N SER A 651 4.00 -22.73 -6.04
CA SER A 651 2.81 -23.43 -5.51
C SER A 651 3.09 -24.90 -5.18
N SER A 652 4.36 -25.29 -5.10
CA SER A 652 4.73 -26.69 -4.87
C SER A 652 4.60 -27.09 -3.41
N ASP A 653 4.03 -28.27 -3.19
CA ASP A 653 3.81 -28.84 -1.87
C ASP A 653 5.09 -28.93 -1.03
N ILE A 654 4.98 -28.56 0.24
CA ILE A 654 6.06 -28.67 1.22
C ILE A 654 6.08 -30.11 1.75
N LEU A 655 7.21 -30.80 1.57
CA LEU A 655 7.45 -32.16 2.08
C LEU A 655 7.91 -32.16 3.53
N ARG A 656 8.70 -31.16 3.92
CA ARG A 656 9.25 -31.06 5.27
C ARG A 656 9.58 -29.62 5.61
N MET A 657 9.37 -29.29 6.87
CA MET A 657 9.67 -27.98 7.45
C MET A 657 10.51 -28.18 8.71
N ALA A 658 11.52 -27.34 8.89
CA ALA A 658 12.30 -27.35 10.12
C ALA A 658 12.88 -25.97 10.46
N VAL A 659 13.13 -25.74 11.73
CA VAL A 659 13.60 -24.46 12.26
C VAL A 659 15.02 -24.65 12.78
N PHE A 660 15.92 -23.69 12.52
CA PHE A 660 17.32 -23.76 12.96
C PHE A 660 17.89 -22.38 13.33
N ASN A 661 19.09 -22.34 13.93
CA ASN A 661 19.77 -21.14 14.45
C ASN A 661 18.93 -20.34 15.45
N GLN A 662 18.63 -20.90 16.63
CA GLN A 662 17.85 -20.22 17.69
C GLN A 662 16.50 -19.68 17.18
N GLN A 663 15.88 -20.40 16.25
CA GLN A 663 14.61 -20.03 15.62
C GLN A 663 14.65 -18.85 14.67
N LYS A 664 15.83 -18.34 14.32
CA LYS A 664 16.00 -17.24 13.35
C LYS A 664 15.60 -17.61 11.94
N HIS A 665 15.82 -18.87 11.56
CA HIS A 665 15.65 -19.32 10.20
C HIS A 665 14.75 -20.55 10.11
N LEU A 666 13.88 -20.57 9.12
CA LEU A 666 13.03 -21.68 8.76
C LEU A 666 13.47 -22.23 7.41
N ILE A 667 13.73 -23.53 7.34
CA ILE A 667 14.03 -24.24 6.11
C ILE A 667 12.80 -25.02 5.65
N THR A 668 12.43 -24.86 4.38
CA THR A 668 11.36 -25.64 3.74
C THR A 668 11.88 -26.42 2.56
N LEU A 669 11.48 -27.68 2.49
CA LEU A 669 11.79 -28.59 1.40
C LEU A 669 10.53 -28.87 0.59
N HIS A 670 10.59 -28.64 -0.72
CA HIS A 670 9.45 -28.80 -1.62
C HIS A 670 9.54 -30.08 -2.45
N CYS A 671 8.40 -30.56 -2.98
CA CYS A 671 8.31 -31.75 -3.84
C CYS A 671 9.21 -31.68 -5.09
N ASN A 672 9.44 -30.48 -5.61
CA ASN A 672 10.31 -30.24 -6.77
C ASN A 672 11.82 -30.26 -6.42
N GLY A 673 12.19 -30.57 -5.18
CA GLY A 673 13.57 -30.54 -4.69
C GLY A 673 14.10 -29.15 -4.36
N SER A 674 13.24 -28.12 -4.36
CA SER A 674 13.60 -26.77 -3.94
C SER A 674 13.78 -26.70 -2.43
N VAL A 675 14.83 -26.02 -2.00
CA VAL A 675 15.09 -25.67 -0.61
C VAL A 675 14.94 -24.16 -0.47
N LYS A 676 14.08 -23.73 0.45
CA LYS A 676 13.89 -22.31 0.74
C LYS A 676 14.25 -21.98 2.17
N LEU A 677 14.82 -20.79 2.33
CA LEU A 677 15.20 -20.25 3.62
C LEU A 677 14.37 -19.01 3.93
N TRP A 678 13.62 -19.08 5.01
CA TRP A 678 12.83 -17.97 5.53
C TRP A 678 13.52 -17.39 6.77
N SER A 679 13.48 -16.07 6.91
CA SER A 679 13.81 -15.44 8.17
C SER A 679 12.57 -15.33 9.03
N LEU A 680 12.59 -15.96 10.20
CA LEU A 680 11.57 -15.79 11.22
C LEU A 680 11.87 -14.57 12.10
N TRP A 681 13.10 -14.07 12.11
CA TRP A 681 13.50 -12.93 12.95
C TRP A 681 14.40 -12.00 12.14
N PRO A 682 14.00 -10.74 11.88
CA PRO A 682 14.96 -9.75 11.42
C PRO A 682 16.01 -9.56 12.53
N ASP A 683 17.26 -9.89 12.24
CA ASP A 683 18.38 -9.82 13.18
C ASP A 683 18.44 -8.45 13.88
N CYS A 684 18.15 -8.43 15.19
CA CYS A 684 18.87 -7.67 16.23
C CYS A 684 18.27 -7.96 17.63
N PRO A 685 19.11 -8.06 18.68
CA PRO A 685 18.69 -8.33 20.05
C PRO A 685 18.22 -7.05 20.74
N GLY A 686 16.95 -7.02 21.17
CA GLY A 686 16.44 -5.96 22.05
C GLY A 686 15.09 -5.40 21.62
N ARG A 687 14.08 -5.62 22.48
CA ARG A 687 12.69 -5.13 22.48
C ARG A 687 11.65 -5.90 21.65
N ARG A 688 10.52 -6.09 22.33
CA ARG A 688 9.35 -6.92 21.99
C ARG A 688 8.54 -6.29 20.85
N HIS A 689 8.28 -7.14 19.86
CA HIS A 689 7.09 -7.28 19.02
C HIS A 689 6.21 -6.04 18.76
N SER A 690 6.34 -5.47 17.56
CA SER A 690 5.19 -4.97 16.79
C SER A 690 5.47 -5.01 15.28
N GLY A 691 4.43 -5.42 14.54
CA GLY A 691 4.23 -5.44 13.09
C GLY A 691 5.43 -5.20 12.16
N GLY A 692 5.93 -6.28 11.57
CA GLY A 692 6.81 -6.20 10.39
C GLY A 692 6.65 -7.43 9.51
N SER A 693 6.37 -7.22 8.22
CA SER A 693 6.43 -8.26 7.19
C SER A 693 7.81 -8.90 7.21
N LYS A 694 7.90 -10.19 7.57
CA LYS A 694 9.17 -10.93 7.61
C LYS A 694 9.55 -11.31 6.17
N GLN A 695 10.66 -10.76 5.71
CA GLN A 695 11.17 -10.96 4.35
C GLN A 695 11.72 -12.38 4.17
N GLN A 696 11.39 -12.96 3.02
CA GLN A 696 12.06 -14.14 2.47
C GLN A 696 13.52 -13.77 2.17
N LEU A 697 14.47 -14.43 2.83
CA LEU A 697 15.89 -14.05 2.73
C LEU A 697 16.57 -14.63 1.49
N VAL A 698 16.27 -15.87 1.10
CA VAL A 698 16.98 -16.54 -0.01
C VAL A 698 16.10 -17.57 -0.71
N ASN A 699 15.92 -17.41 -2.02
CA ASN A 699 15.62 -18.52 -2.93
C ASN A 699 16.94 -19.17 -3.34
N SER A 700 17.25 -20.36 -2.82
CA SER A 700 18.40 -21.10 -3.33
C SER A 700 18.03 -21.86 -4.59
N VAL A 701 18.68 -21.47 -5.68
CA VAL A 701 18.72 -22.15 -6.97
C VAL A 701 19.44 -23.50 -6.80
N VAL A 702 18.77 -24.60 -7.17
CA VAL A 702 19.25 -26.00 -7.18
C VAL A 702 20.37 -26.25 -8.22
N LYS A 703 21.22 -25.27 -8.57
CA LYS A 703 22.13 -25.42 -9.72
C LYS A 703 23.58 -25.77 -9.42
N ARG A 704 24.11 -25.62 -8.20
CA ARG A 704 25.58 -25.56 -8.11
C ARG A 704 26.34 -26.88 -8.06
N PHE A 705 25.78 -28.03 -7.65
CA PHE A 705 26.59 -29.26 -7.67
C PHE A 705 25.87 -30.59 -8.02
N ILE A 706 24.55 -30.75 -7.81
CA ILE A 706 23.84 -32.02 -8.09
C ILE A 706 22.37 -31.74 -8.46
N GLY A 707 22.13 -31.06 -9.58
CA GLY A 707 20.76 -30.78 -10.05
C GLY A 707 20.27 -31.84 -11.03
N SER A 708 19.80 -33.00 -10.55
CA SER A 708 19.05 -33.95 -11.39
C SER A 708 17.57 -33.58 -11.40
N TYR A 709 16.94 -33.56 -12.58
CA TYR A 709 15.47 -33.44 -12.72
C TYR A 709 14.80 -34.76 -12.28
N ALA A 710 14.75 -35.00 -10.98
CA ALA A 710 14.15 -36.19 -10.37
C ALA A 710 13.38 -35.79 -9.11
N ASN A 711 12.27 -36.48 -8.84
CA ASN A 711 11.50 -36.27 -7.61
C ASN A 711 12.38 -36.61 -6.39
N LEU A 712 12.49 -35.66 -5.47
CA LEU A 712 13.27 -35.84 -4.24
C LEU A 712 12.54 -36.80 -3.29
N LYS A 713 13.26 -37.77 -2.74
CA LYS A 713 12.76 -38.66 -1.68
C LYS A 713 12.81 -37.94 -0.32
N ILE A 714 12.05 -38.41 0.68
CA ILE A 714 12.05 -37.90 2.07
C ILE A 714 13.36 -38.27 2.79
N VAL A 715 14.51 -37.84 2.27
CA VAL A 715 15.83 -38.09 2.87
C VAL A 715 16.46 -36.74 3.14
N ALA A 716 16.32 -36.25 4.38
CA ALA A 716 16.95 -35.04 4.87
C ALA A 716 17.39 -35.24 6.32
N PHE A 717 18.61 -34.82 6.68
CA PHE A 717 19.17 -34.93 8.02
C PHE A 717 20.11 -33.75 8.29
N TYR A 718 20.29 -33.43 9.58
CA TYR A 718 21.27 -32.44 10.01
C TYR A 718 22.63 -33.09 10.19
N LEU A 719 23.68 -32.37 9.79
CA LEU A 719 25.07 -32.75 10.02
C LEU A 719 25.67 -31.86 11.10
N ASN A 720 26.59 -32.42 11.87
CA ASN A 720 27.42 -31.64 12.78
C ASN A 720 28.51 -30.91 11.98
N GLU A 721 29.00 -29.79 12.47
CA GLU A 721 29.96 -28.91 11.78
C GLU A 721 31.28 -29.62 11.41
N ASP A 722 31.63 -30.70 12.14
CA ASP A 722 32.81 -31.54 11.90
C ASP A 722 32.55 -32.81 11.07
N ALA A 723 31.34 -33.00 10.52
CA ALA A 723 31.08 -34.13 9.62
C ALA A 723 31.66 -33.82 8.23
N GLY A 724 32.97 -33.99 8.10
CA GLY A 724 33.68 -33.92 6.83
C GLY A 724 32.95 -34.72 5.74
N LEU A 725 32.84 -34.12 4.56
CA LEU A 725 32.37 -34.77 3.33
C LEU A 725 33.00 -36.17 3.24
N PRO A 726 32.22 -37.26 3.15
CA PRO A 726 32.81 -38.58 2.92
C PRO A 726 33.52 -38.52 1.58
N GLU A 727 34.84 -38.73 1.59
CA GLU A 727 35.64 -38.92 0.39
C GLU A 727 34.94 -39.95 -0.50
N ALA A 728 34.50 -39.51 -1.67
CA ALA A 728 34.05 -40.40 -2.72
C ALA A 728 35.27 -41.21 -3.19
N ASN A 729 35.56 -42.30 -2.49
CA ASN A 729 36.52 -43.30 -2.90
C ASN A 729 35.98 -43.98 -4.16
N ILE A 730 36.31 -43.39 -5.31
CA ILE A 730 36.22 -44.02 -6.62
C ILE A 730 37.13 -45.25 -6.57
N GLN A 731 36.56 -46.41 -6.23
CA GLN A 731 37.22 -47.69 -6.42
C GLN A 731 37.45 -47.91 -7.93
N LYS A 732 38.62 -47.50 -8.41
CA LYS A 732 39.18 -47.97 -9.68
C LYS A 732 39.39 -49.48 -9.56
N LYS A 733 38.42 -50.28 -10.03
CA LYS A 733 38.62 -51.71 -10.31
C LYS A 733 39.67 -51.86 -11.42
N LYS A 734 40.94 -52.03 -11.03
CA LYS A 734 41.98 -52.62 -11.89
C LYS A 734 41.61 -54.09 -12.14
N LYS A 735 41.08 -54.41 -13.33
CA LYS A 735 41.14 -55.77 -13.87
C LYS A 735 42.60 -56.04 -14.27
N LYS A 736 43.29 -56.88 -13.49
CA LYS A 736 44.54 -57.53 -13.92
C LYS A 736 44.22 -58.61 -14.95
N LYS A 737 44.98 -58.61 -16.05
CA LYS A 737 45.15 -59.76 -16.94
C LYS A 737 45.74 -60.93 -16.16
N LYS A 738 45.11 -62.09 -16.26
CA LYS A 738 45.75 -63.35 -16.63
C LYS A 738 44.76 -64.12 -17.49
#